data_AF-A0A0W0EUN6-F1
#
_entry.id   AF-A0A0W0EUN6-F1
#
_cell.length_a   1.000
_cell.length_b   1.000
_cell.length_c   1.000
_cell.angle_alpha   90.00
_cell.angle_beta   90.00
_cell.angle_gamma   90.00
#
_symmetry.space_group_name_H-M   'P 1'
#
loop_
_entity.id
_entity.type
_entity.pdbx_description
1 polymer ?
#
loop_
_entity_poly.entity_id
_entity_poly.type
_entity_poly.pdbx_seq_one_letter_code
_entity_poly.pdbx_strand_id
1 'polypeptide(L)'
;MAITAATHSPSTANGKTTRNFNVLPPSYYQRFLSRESLERKINPIRNLFPLERVPGVISLLAGKPNPTTFPIAGISLTVRDPRSAIKDKKSESDDSADLAEVKLDKATLEEGLQYAEEAGVRSLMNWFCGLQERVHGRRCTLYDEGGVDEAGEGWKMTIGVGSQDMIYKAIRAIVNPGEPVFLESPVYPGLPPILHSLHCEQIEIPTDDQGVSTAHLRNILESWPEGKPKPKIFYGVPTGCNPTGATASLERRIELLKLSREHDFLILEDDPYYYLYYGDSPRPPSYFGLEALVPVSEDGSSLPEVGRVIRLDSLSKVLSAGIRIGFASGPQPLLDALIKVTATVNLQTPTLTQIITYSLLTSPSWGYDGFQRHTEQIAEFYRRKRDVFEQYMTKYLGSGEDGGALAKWATPKAGLFFWFKILIDPDSESDGDSEALIQTKAFQNGVLALPGTVFLPSSQGTRKTGYVRSMEQFSFDLPPDHFLSLPRPESFQQQLVGAVDTTTLAAHDFDVDNRSGFMPPHPPVARLPSEWESWEQILDAAVEERLQLGEKPGLSISDREKSALWRARVRELPILPITELRSSEVILRRSHVVLAWIMHFYIHTIPADEPIAIPPPVTIPLLQICAHLQLPPVLTYSDDVLYNWALKRPSTALTPAFHNLRCQTLFTGLRDEEEFYLTSARIELRGVEALELMRATMDEAFVGDDIAIRRITGFLLRLAKVVGELKSLLLAVREGCDPEVFYNEIRPWFKGVDSDAANSRKWIFEGLDQDPSLSEPQELSGPSAGQSSLIHALDIFLGVEQYSHSATITGSSTSLDVEREEAKNRKQAFLNRMQLYMPRHHRNFLNHLRSNPRPLRDIVISSGDSKLLDAYNQSVAALKEFRDAHIIIVTLYIVGPARRAKVAKDQEGSRDPESLKGTGGTNLARFLKDVRDGTMDALI
;
A
#
# COMPACT_ATOMS: atom_id res chain seq x y z
N MET A 1 5.93 18.54 46.77
CA MET A 1 7.40 18.49 46.95
C MET A 1 8.03 18.61 45.57
N ALA A 2 9.04 19.47 45.39
CA ALA A 2 9.73 19.58 44.11
C ALA A 2 10.72 18.42 43.94
N ILE A 3 10.30 17.36 43.22
CA ILE A 3 11.22 16.31 42.76
C ILE A 3 11.99 16.89 41.55
N THR A 4 12.96 17.75 41.83
CA THR A 4 13.96 18.12 40.82
C THR A 4 14.83 16.91 40.52
N ALA A 5 15.15 16.70 39.25
CA ALA A 5 16.06 15.65 38.82
C ALA A 5 17.48 15.96 39.32
N ALA A 6 17.80 15.49 40.53
CA ALA A 6 19.11 15.68 41.13
C ALA A 6 20.13 14.80 40.40
N THR A 7 21.08 15.45 39.72
CA THR A 7 22.28 14.79 39.19
C THR A 7 23.13 14.26 40.34
N HIS A 8 22.85 13.04 40.79
CA HIS A 8 23.66 12.35 41.79
C HIS A 8 24.86 11.66 41.14
N SER A 9 25.99 12.38 41.10
CA SER A 9 27.30 11.75 40.95
C SER A 9 27.51 10.76 42.10
N PRO A 10 27.88 9.49 41.86
CA PRO A 10 28.17 8.55 42.94
C PRO A 10 29.41 9.00 43.71
N SER A 11 29.22 9.43 44.95
CA SER A 11 30.34 9.68 45.88
C SER A 11 31.03 8.35 46.19
N THR A 12 32.22 8.15 45.64
CA THR A 12 33.02 6.94 45.87
C THR A 12 33.75 7.04 47.21
N ALA A 13 33.12 6.56 48.28
CA ALA A 13 33.78 6.30 49.56
C ALA A 13 33.26 4.98 50.18
N ASN A 14 34.09 3.94 50.11
CA ASN A 14 34.00 2.67 50.84
C ASN A 14 32.69 1.85 50.74
N GLY A 15 32.71 0.85 49.85
CA GLY A 15 32.24 -0.52 50.13
C GLY A 15 30.77 -0.74 50.53
N LYS A 16 29.98 -1.28 49.60
CA LYS A 16 28.51 -1.51 49.62
C LYS A 16 27.69 -0.25 49.34
N THR A 17 27.20 -0.15 48.11
CA THR A 17 26.14 0.79 47.74
C THR A 17 24.85 0.36 48.45
N THR A 18 24.44 1.07 49.50
CA THR A 18 23.12 0.88 50.12
C THR A 18 22.05 1.18 49.09
N ARG A 19 21.24 0.17 48.73
CA ARG A 19 20.08 0.35 47.85
C ARG A 19 19.03 1.13 48.63
N ASN A 20 18.61 2.27 48.12
CA ASN A 20 17.60 3.14 48.76
C ASN A 20 16.16 2.68 48.46
N PHE A 21 15.95 1.43 48.05
CA PHE A 21 14.66 0.84 47.69
C PHE A 21 14.69 -0.68 47.90
N ASN A 22 13.51 -1.26 48.12
CA ASN A 22 13.29 -2.70 48.21
C ASN A 22 13.05 -3.29 46.82
N VAL A 23 13.68 -4.43 46.53
CA VAL A 23 13.47 -5.19 45.27
C VAL A 23 12.54 -6.36 45.57
N LEU A 24 11.46 -6.50 44.80
CA LEU A 24 10.54 -7.64 44.94
C LEU A 24 11.26 -8.99 44.67
N PRO A 25 11.12 -10.00 45.55
CA PRO A 25 11.88 -11.24 45.47
C PRO A 25 11.42 -12.12 44.29
N PRO A 26 12.27 -12.99 43.71
CA PRO A 26 11.89 -13.81 42.55
C PRO A 26 10.62 -14.68 42.73
N SER A 27 10.32 -15.12 43.96
CA SER A 27 9.10 -15.87 44.30
C SER A 27 7.80 -15.08 44.11
N TYR A 28 7.84 -13.74 44.20
CA TYR A 28 6.68 -12.86 44.01
C TYR A 28 6.05 -13.03 42.61
N TYR A 29 6.86 -13.31 41.59
CA TYR A 29 6.44 -13.36 40.20
C TYR A 29 5.76 -14.68 39.79
N GLN A 30 5.90 -15.74 40.58
CA GLN A 30 5.41 -17.08 40.21
C GLN A 30 3.88 -17.12 39.94
N ARG A 31 3.11 -16.28 40.63
CA ARG A 31 1.66 -16.11 40.45
C ARG A 31 1.25 -15.24 39.24
N PHE A 32 2.18 -14.43 38.72
CA PHE A 32 1.95 -13.61 37.54
C PHE A 32 2.24 -14.36 36.24
N LEU A 33 3.13 -15.35 36.26
CA LEU A 33 3.43 -16.13 35.05
C LEU A 33 2.20 -16.89 34.55
N SER A 34 2.02 -16.89 33.22
CA SER A 34 1.01 -17.72 32.57
C SER A 34 1.36 -19.21 32.73
N ARG A 35 0.34 -20.08 32.62
CA ARG A 35 0.53 -21.53 32.58
C ARG A 35 1.48 -21.94 31.47
N GLU A 36 1.33 -21.33 30.30
CA GLU A 36 2.22 -21.54 29.15
C GLU A 36 3.67 -21.17 29.51
N SER A 37 3.89 -20.06 30.21
CA SER A 37 5.21 -19.61 30.66
C SER A 37 5.87 -20.56 31.67
N LEU A 38 5.08 -21.11 32.59
CA LEU A 38 5.53 -22.12 33.56
C LEU A 38 5.86 -23.46 32.90
N GLU A 39 5.12 -23.86 31.86
CA GLU A 39 5.33 -25.10 31.10
C GLU A 39 6.48 -24.99 30.08
N ARG A 40 6.87 -23.76 29.67
CA ARG A 40 7.98 -23.49 28.74
C ARG A 40 9.36 -23.84 29.32
N LYS A 41 9.99 -24.84 28.70
CA LYS A 41 11.37 -25.27 28.97
C LYS A 41 12.40 -24.35 28.31
N ILE A 42 13.61 -24.31 28.87
CA ILE A 42 14.76 -23.61 28.31
C ILE A 42 15.23 -24.34 27.03
N ASN A 43 15.71 -23.60 26.03
CA ASN A 43 16.26 -24.19 24.80
C ASN A 43 17.54 -25.00 25.13
N PRO A 44 17.58 -26.32 24.86
CA PRO A 44 18.69 -27.18 25.32
C PRO A 44 20.01 -26.90 24.59
N ILE A 45 19.97 -26.35 23.37
CA ILE A 45 21.17 -26.03 22.59
C ILE A 45 21.71 -24.66 23.01
N ARG A 46 20.83 -23.65 23.07
CA ARG A 46 21.23 -22.25 23.29
C ARG A 46 21.64 -21.94 24.73
N ASN A 47 21.09 -22.67 25.70
CA ASN A 47 21.56 -22.61 27.10
C ASN A 47 23.05 -22.95 27.27
N LEU A 48 23.67 -23.58 26.27
CA LEU A 48 25.08 -23.95 26.28
C LEU A 48 25.96 -22.95 25.50
N PHE A 49 25.39 -21.95 24.80
CA PHE A 49 26.15 -20.89 24.11
C PHE A 49 27.12 -20.12 25.03
N PRO A 50 26.81 -19.81 26.31
CA PRO A 50 27.77 -19.17 27.20
C PRO A 50 29.06 -19.98 27.41
N LEU A 51 29.00 -21.31 27.29
CA LEU A 51 30.17 -22.20 27.44
C LEU A 51 31.13 -22.10 26.24
N GLU A 52 30.65 -21.74 25.06
CA GLU A 52 31.49 -21.53 23.87
C GLU A 52 32.45 -20.33 24.02
N ARG A 53 32.12 -19.40 24.93
CA ARG A 53 32.92 -18.19 25.20
C ARG A 53 34.07 -18.43 26.17
N VAL A 54 34.13 -19.60 26.81
CA VAL A 54 35.19 -19.95 27.77
C VAL A 54 36.53 -20.10 27.01
N PRO A 55 37.58 -19.32 27.33
CA PRO A 55 38.84 -19.36 26.59
C PRO A 55 39.44 -20.77 26.52
N GLY A 56 39.79 -21.21 25.31
CA GLY A 56 40.34 -22.54 25.04
C GLY A 56 39.29 -23.63 24.76
N VAL A 57 37.99 -23.36 24.88
CA VAL A 57 36.94 -24.31 24.46
C VAL A 57 36.82 -24.33 22.94
N ILE A 58 36.97 -25.52 22.35
CA ILE A 58 36.59 -25.78 20.95
C ILE A 58 35.11 -26.16 20.95
N SER A 59 34.25 -25.31 20.40
CA SER A 59 32.82 -25.65 20.30
C SER A 59 32.58 -26.70 19.21
N LEU A 60 31.96 -27.81 19.63
CA LEU A 60 31.28 -28.78 18.76
C LEU A 60 29.76 -28.77 19.05
N LEU A 61 29.26 -27.67 19.63
CA LEU A 61 27.98 -27.61 20.33
C LEU A 61 26.78 -27.52 19.39
N ALA A 62 26.78 -26.48 18.55
CA ALA A 62 25.65 -26.08 17.74
C ALA A 62 26.03 -26.09 16.26
N GLY A 63 25.05 -26.31 15.39
CA GLY A 63 25.22 -26.22 13.93
C GLY A 63 25.41 -24.80 13.43
N LYS A 64 26.28 -24.01 14.07
CA LYS A 64 26.69 -22.67 13.63
C LYS A 64 27.56 -22.82 12.38
N PRO A 65 27.17 -22.28 11.22
CA PRO A 65 27.99 -22.35 10.01
C PRO A 65 29.33 -21.65 10.23
N ASN A 66 30.38 -22.12 9.55
CA ASN A 66 31.69 -21.48 9.60
C ASN A 66 31.60 -20.07 8.97
N PRO A 67 32.03 -18.98 9.64
CA PRO A 67 31.91 -17.62 9.10
C PRO A 67 32.55 -17.41 7.73
N THR A 68 33.56 -18.22 7.34
CA THR A 68 34.17 -18.17 6.00
C THR A 68 33.22 -18.57 4.87
N THR A 69 32.07 -19.18 5.19
CA THR A 69 31.03 -19.56 4.21
C THR A 69 29.97 -18.48 3.99
N PHE A 70 30.00 -17.39 4.76
CA PHE A 70 29.05 -16.29 4.59
C PHE A 70 29.43 -15.40 3.38
N PRO A 71 28.51 -15.14 2.44
CA PRO A 71 28.83 -14.43 1.18
C PRO A 71 28.90 -12.90 1.33
N ILE A 72 28.95 -12.37 2.55
CA ILE A 72 28.96 -10.92 2.84
C ILE A 72 30.32 -10.56 3.42
N ALA A 73 31.17 -9.94 2.60
CA ALA A 73 32.57 -9.62 2.97
C ALA A 73 32.74 -8.29 3.73
N GLY A 74 31.71 -7.43 3.75
CA GLY A 74 31.77 -6.11 4.37
C GLY A 74 30.45 -5.37 4.28
N ILE A 75 30.19 -4.47 5.24
CA ILE A 75 29.07 -3.52 5.23
C ILE A 75 29.61 -2.16 5.67
N SER A 76 29.29 -1.13 4.88
CA SER A 76 29.50 0.28 5.22
C SER A 76 28.15 0.99 5.22
N LEU A 77 27.98 1.92 6.16
CA LEU A 77 26.77 2.71 6.36
C LEU A 77 27.13 4.19 6.27
N THR A 78 26.52 4.93 5.35
CA THR A 78 26.63 6.39 5.31
C THR A 78 25.55 6.98 6.20
N VAL A 79 25.93 7.62 7.30
CA VAL A 79 25.01 8.06 8.37
C VAL A 79 25.16 9.56 8.61
N ARG A 80 24.06 10.24 8.97
CA ARG A 80 24.10 11.66 9.33
C ARG A 80 24.69 11.84 10.72
N ASP A 81 25.43 12.93 10.90
CA ASP A 81 25.92 13.35 12.21
C ASP A 81 24.79 13.98 13.04
N PRO A 82 24.56 13.55 14.30
CA PRO A 82 23.50 14.11 15.14
C PRO A 82 23.79 15.53 15.66
N ARG A 83 24.96 16.10 15.33
CA ARG A 83 25.26 17.54 15.51
C ARG A 83 24.67 18.38 14.39
N SER A 84 24.48 17.80 13.21
CA SER A 84 23.86 18.47 12.06
C SER A 84 22.35 18.57 12.29
N ALA A 85 21.74 19.69 11.85
CA ALA A 85 20.32 19.92 12.08
C ALA A 85 19.45 19.09 11.13
N ILE A 86 18.32 18.55 11.62
CA ILE A 86 17.26 17.99 10.79
C ILE A 86 16.60 19.12 9.97
N LYS A 87 16.98 19.20 8.69
CA LYS A 87 16.43 20.13 7.69
C LYS A 87 15.18 19.54 7.02
N ASP A 88 14.20 20.38 6.69
CA ASP A 88 13.14 20.01 5.74
C ASP A 88 13.74 19.84 4.33
N LYS A 89 13.13 18.98 3.48
CA LYS A 89 13.67 18.53 2.17
C LYS A 89 14.03 19.65 1.15
N LYS A 90 13.74 20.92 1.43
CA LYS A 90 13.92 22.05 0.51
C LYS A 90 15.35 22.60 0.41
N SER A 91 16.27 22.26 1.30
CA SER A 91 17.66 22.76 1.22
C SER A 91 18.53 21.84 0.37
N GLU A 92 18.49 22.01 -0.95
CA GLU A 92 19.47 21.43 -1.90
C GLU A 92 20.84 22.14 -1.79
N SER A 93 21.42 22.17 -0.59
CA SER A 93 22.81 22.53 -0.38
C SER A 93 23.62 21.27 -0.07
N ASP A 94 24.83 21.20 -0.64
CA ASP A 94 25.78 20.08 -0.59
C ASP A 94 25.75 19.29 0.75
N ASP A 95 24.99 18.20 0.74
CA ASP A 95 24.65 17.41 1.93
C ASP A 95 25.84 16.52 2.37
N SER A 96 26.96 16.56 1.64
CA SER A 96 28.13 15.70 1.84
C SER A 96 28.91 16.01 3.12
N ALA A 97 28.87 17.25 3.61
CA ALA A 97 29.60 17.67 4.82
C ALA A 97 29.00 17.13 6.14
N ASP A 98 27.74 16.71 6.12
CA ASP A 98 26.98 16.25 7.29
C ASP A 98 26.96 14.69 7.41
N LEU A 99 27.74 13.98 6.59
CA LEU A 99 27.74 12.51 6.47
C LEU A 99 29.05 11.89 6.97
N ALA A 100 28.92 10.80 7.74
CA ALA A 100 30.01 9.95 8.21
C ALA A 100 29.85 8.51 7.70
N GLU A 101 30.96 7.83 7.39
CA GLU A 101 30.94 6.39 7.09
C GLU A 101 31.16 5.59 8.39
N VAL A 102 30.22 4.69 8.70
CA VAL A 102 30.35 3.67 9.74
C VAL A 102 30.54 2.32 9.07
N LYS A 103 31.75 1.78 9.14
CA LYS A 103 32.11 0.49 8.58
C LYS A 103 32.17 -0.58 9.66
N LEU A 104 31.51 -1.71 9.43
CA LEU A 104 31.55 -2.85 10.34
C LEU A 104 32.92 -3.53 10.22
N ASP A 105 33.60 -3.75 11.34
CA ASP A 105 34.80 -4.58 11.37
C ASP A 105 34.44 -6.07 11.17
N LYS A 106 35.46 -6.88 10.89
CA LYS A 106 35.28 -8.30 10.56
C LYS A 106 34.62 -9.10 11.70
N ALA A 107 35.03 -8.91 12.95
CA ALA A 107 34.50 -9.70 14.06
C ALA A 107 33.04 -9.32 14.36
N THR A 108 32.75 -8.02 14.32
CA THR A 108 31.41 -7.45 14.44
C THR A 108 30.47 -7.94 13.32
N LEU A 109 30.96 -8.01 12.09
CA LEU A 109 30.21 -8.57 10.95
C LEU A 109 29.98 -10.09 11.09
N GLU A 110 30.99 -10.85 11.52
CA GLU A 110 30.86 -12.30 11.75
C GLU A 110 29.86 -12.61 12.87
N GLU A 111 29.78 -11.81 13.95
CA GLU A 111 28.71 -11.89 14.94
C GLU A 111 27.34 -11.57 14.31
N GLY A 112 27.24 -10.48 13.55
CA GLY A 112 26.02 -10.03 12.89
C GLY A 112 25.40 -11.01 11.88
N LEU A 113 26.22 -11.92 11.33
CA LEU A 113 25.77 -12.95 10.38
C LEU A 113 25.49 -14.31 11.04
N GLN A 114 25.72 -14.44 12.36
CA GLN A 114 25.65 -15.71 13.09
C GLN A 114 24.44 -15.80 14.04
N TYR A 115 24.14 -17.03 14.48
CA TYR A 115 23.23 -17.28 15.60
C TYR A 115 23.74 -16.68 16.92
N ALA A 116 22.94 -15.78 17.50
CA ALA A 116 23.19 -15.09 18.77
C ALA A 116 22.33 -15.68 19.91
N GLU A 117 22.39 -15.13 21.12
CA GLU A 117 21.54 -15.51 22.26
C GLU A 117 20.08 -15.01 22.08
N GLU A 118 19.09 -15.68 22.68
CA GLU A 118 17.67 -15.34 22.53
C GLU A 118 17.30 -13.97 23.12
N ALA A 119 18.08 -13.47 24.08
CA ALA A 119 17.90 -12.15 24.67
C ALA A 119 18.32 -11.02 23.71
N GLY A 120 19.22 -11.30 22.75
CA GLY A 120 19.80 -10.34 21.83
C GLY A 120 21.33 -10.31 21.84
N VAL A 121 21.91 -9.39 21.08
CA VAL A 121 23.34 -9.13 21.04
C VAL A 121 23.77 -8.40 22.32
N ARG A 122 24.73 -8.95 23.06
CA ARG A 122 25.14 -8.41 24.38
C ARG A 122 25.68 -6.99 24.32
N SER A 123 26.47 -6.66 23.29
CA SER A 123 27.03 -5.31 23.13
C SER A 123 25.93 -4.25 23.01
N LEU A 124 24.85 -4.54 22.26
CA LEU A 124 23.67 -3.68 22.15
C LEU A 124 22.82 -3.69 23.44
N MET A 125 22.61 -4.85 24.08
CA MET A 125 21.90 -4.91 25.36
C MET A 125 22.61 -4.09 26.45
N ASN A 126 23.92 -4.20 26.57
CA ASN A 126 24.72 -3.42 27.51
C ASN A 126 24.66 -1.91 27.20
N TRP A 127 24.65 -1.52 25.91
CA TRP A 127 24.44 -0.12 25.52
C TRP A 127 23.06 0.37 25.95
N PHE A 128 21.99 -0.41 25.71
CA PHE A 128 20.65 -0.05 26.18
C PHE A 128 20.55 -0.05 27.72
N CYS A 129 21.22 -0.96 28.44
CA CYS A 129 21.32 -0.92 29.90
C CYS A 129 21.91 0.42 30.38
N GLY A 130 23.01 0.87 29.76
CA GLY A 130 23.62 2.17 30.05
C GLY A 130 22.76 3.38 29.65
N LEU A 131 21.92 3.24 28.62
CA LEU A 131 20.88 4.23 28.30
C LEU A 131 19.83 4.29 29.41
N GLN A 132 19.35 3.14 29.89
CA GLN A 132 18.36 3.08 30.96
C GLN A 132 18.88 3.65 32.28
N GLU A 133 20.15 3.41 32.60
CA GLU A 133 20.84 4.03 33.74
C GLU A 133 20.87 5.55 33.67
N ARG A 134 21.24 6.11 32.51
CA ARG A 134 21.32 7.57 32.30
C ARG A 134 19.97 8.25 32.29
N VAL A 135 18.96 7.59 31.73
CA VAL A 135 17.65 8.21 31.43
C VAL A 135 16.62 7.97 32.54
N HIS A 136 16.68 6.82 33.22
CA HIS A 136 15.71 6.42 34.24
C HIS A 136 16.33 6.23 35.64
N GLY A 137 17.65 6.30 35.78
CA GLY A 137 18.34 6.19 37.07
C GLY A 137 18.37 4.78 37.67
N ARG A 138 18.07 3.75 36.86
CA ARG A 138 17.96 2.34 37.26
C ARG A 138 19.20 1.58 36.77
N ARG A 139 19.93 0.87 37.65
CA ARG A 139 21.10 0.04 37.28
C ARG A 139 20.74 -1.36 36.80
N CYS A 140 21.20 -1.70 35.60
CA CYS A 140 20.94 -2.96 34.92
C CYS A 140 21.74 -4.12 35.53
N THR A 141 21.23 -5.35 35.45
CA THR A 141 22.07 -6.54 35.66
C THR A 141 22.75 -6.89 34.33
N LEU A 142 24.07 -6.69 34.23
CA LEU A 142 24.82 -6.92 32.99
C LEU A 142 24.95 -8.42 32.64
N TYR A 143 25.26 -8.71 31.36
CA TYR A 143 25.28 -10.06 30.79
C TYR A 143 26.65 -10.77 30.79
N ASP A 144 27.71 -10.13 31.27
CA ASP A 144 29.09 -10.55 30.95
C ASP A 144 29.92 -11.13 32.12
N GLU A 145 29.38 -11.19 33.34
CA GLU A 145 30.04 -11.87 34.46
C GLU A 145 29.31 -13.17 34.86
N GLY A 146 30.07 -14.25 35.05
CA GLY A 146 29.57 -15.58 35.43
C GLY A 146 29.12 -15.71 36.89
N GLY A 147 28.65 -14.60 37.48
CA GLY A 147 28.18 -14.51 38.85
C GLY A 147 26.92 -13.66 38.93
N VAL A 148 26.18 -13.78 40.04
CA VAL A 148 25.12 -12.82 40.36
C VAL A 148 25.80 -11.51 40.71
N ASP A 149 25.67 -10.50 39.86
CA ASP A 149 26.14 -9.14 40.21
C ASP A 149 25.34 -8.63 41.42
N GLU A 150 25.97 -8.61 42.60
CA GLU A 150 25.39 -8.07 43.83
C GLU A 150 25.07 -6.57 43.73
N ALA A 151 25.53 -5.86 42.68
CA ALA A 151 25.21 -4.46 42.42
C ALA A 151 23.96 -4.24 41.55
N GLY A 152 23.45 -5.25 40.83
CA GLY A 152 22.31 -5.13 39.91
C GLY A 152 20.94 -5.09 40.61
N GLU A 153 20.02 -4.25 40.14
CA GLU A 153 18.74 -3.95 40.84
C GLU A 153 17.63 -5.01 40.67
N GLY A 154 17.96 -6.24 40.23
CA GLY A 154 17.00 -7.34 40.05
C GLY A 154 16.20 -7.29 38.75
N TRP A 155 16.57 -6.40 37.82
CA TRP A 155 15.98 -6.29 36.48
C TRP A 155 17.03 -6.53 35.38
N LYS A 156 16.53 -6.93 34.20
CA LYS A 156 17.29 -7.24 32.98
C LYS A 156 16.55 -6.71 31.76
N MET A 157 17.10 -6.91 30.56
CA MET A 157 16.40 -6.59 29.32
C MET A 157 16.47 -7.66 28.24
N THR A 158 15.56 -7.60 27.28
CA THR A 158 15.59 -8.42 26.06
C THR A 158 15.27 -7.57 24.85
N ILE A 159 15.91 -7.85 23.72
CA ILE A 159 15.70 -7.15 22.44
C ILE A 159 14.69 -7.93 21.59
N GLY A 160 13.70 -7.23 21.07
CA GLY A 160 12.64 -7.74 20.21
C GLY A 160 12.56 -7.03 18.86
N VAL A 161 11.63 -7.51 18.04
CA VAL A 161 11.38 -7.04 16.67
C VAL A 161 10.46 -5.79 16.68
N GLY A 162 10.79 -4.81 17.53
CA GLY A 162 9.94 -3.64 17.88
C GLY A 162 9.04 -3.87 19.11
N SER A 163 8.44 -2.81 19.66
CA SER A 163 7.63 -2.94 20.90
C SER A 163 6.42 -3.87 20.75
N GLN A 164 5.75 -3.93 19.59
CA GLN A 164 4.66 -4.89 19.33
C GLN A 164 5.05 -6.37 19.59
N ASP A 165 6.28 -6.77 19.25
CA ASP A 165 6.81 -8.11 19.54
C ASP A 165 7.02 -8.30 21.06
N MET A 166 7.44 -7.26 21.76
CA MET A 166 7.61 -7.26 23.22
C MET A 166 6.26 -7.26 23.97
N ILE A 167 5.25 -6.51 23.49
CA ILE A 167 3.86 -6.55 23.99
C ILE A 167 3.35 -7.98 23.88
N TYR A 168 3.41 -8.57 22.68
CA TYR A 168 2.95 -9.94 22.45
C TYR A 168 3.61 -10.95 23.40
N LYS A 169 4.94 -10.88 23.55
CA LYS A 169 5.70 -11.76 24.44
C LYS A 169 5.36 -11.54 25.92
N ALA A 170 5.16 -10.29 26.34
CA ALA A 170 4.74 -9.96 27.72
C ALA A 170 3.34 -10.50 28.03
N ILE A 171 2.37 -10.28 27.13
CA ILE A 171 1.01 -10.82 27.28
C ILE A 171 1.06 -12.36 27.37
N ARG A 172 1.76 -13.05 26.46
CA ARG A 172 1.89 -14.52 26.49
C ARG A 172 2.64 -15.06 27.71
N ALA A 173 3.58 -14.29 28.26
CA ALA A 173 4.33 -14.69 29.45
C ALA A 173 3.53 -14.57 30.78
N ILE A 174 2.47 -13.76 30.82
CA ILE A 174 1.80 -13.32 32.06
C ILE A 174 0.31 -13.68 32.08
N VAL A 175 -0.40 -13.46 30.97
CA VAL A 175 -1.85 -13.58 30.88
C VAL A 175 -2.25 -14.97 30.39
N ASN A 176 -3.17 -15.63 31.11
CA ASN A 176 -3.80 -16.86 30.63
C ASN A 176 -5.05 -16.55 29.79
N PRO A 177 -5.47 -17.46 28.90
CA PRO A 177 -6.75 -17.32 28.21
C PRO A 177 -7.93 -17.11 29.18
N GLY A 178 -8.80 -16.15 28.87
CA GLY A 178 -9.95 -15.79 29.69
C GLY A 178 -9.66 -14.89 30.91
N GLU A 179 -8.40 -14.59 31.23
CA GLU A 179 -8.09 -13.67 32.34
C GLU A 179 -8.40 -12.21 31.98
N PRO A 180 -8.83 -11.38 32.96
CA PRO A 180 -9.10 -9.97 32.73
C PRO A 180 -7.80 -9.14 32.68
N VAL A 181 -7.81 -8.07 31.88
CA VAL A 181 -6.68 -7.15 31.63
C VAL A 181 -7.17 -5.72 31.77
N PHE A 182 -6.47 -4.89 32.56
CA PHE A 182 -6.69 -3.45 32.56
C PHE A 182 -6.01 -2.81 31.35
N LEU A 183 -6.71 -1.90 30.67
CA LEU A 183 -6.14 -1.09 29.60
C LEU A 183 -6.71 0.33 29.61
N GLU A 184 -5.89 1.29 29.21
CA GLU A 184 -6.35 2.65 28.92
C GLU A 184 -7.32 2.66 27.72
N SER A 185 -8.37 3.49 27.78
CA SER A 185 -9.35 3.65 26.71
C SER A 185 -9.52 5.15 26.36
N PRO A 186 -9.38 5.55 25.09
CA PRO A 186 -9.10 4.73 23.91
C PRO A 186 -7.67 4.14 23.90
N VAL A 187 -7.48 3.03 23.17
CA VAL A 187 -6.26 2.17 23.24
C VAL A 187 -5.52 2.08 21.90
N TYR A 188 -4.23 1.74 21.95
CA TYR A 188 -3.46 1.37 20.77
C TYR A 188 -4.04 0.11 20.08
N PRO A 189 -4.44 0.16 18.79
CA PRO A 189 -5.17 -0.93 18.14
C PRO A 189 -4.35 -2.20 17.88
N GLY A 190 -3.03 -2.18 18.13
CA GLY A 190 -2.19 -3.38 18.07
C GLY A 190 -2.36 -4.33 19.26
N LEU A 191 -2.97 -3.88 20.37
CA LEU A 191 -3.20 -4.70 21.58
C LEU A 191 -4.48 -5.55 21.52
N PRO A 192 -5.69 -5.01 21.21
CA PRO A 192 -6.93 -5.80 21.27
C PRO A 192 -6.91 -7.11 20.48
N PRO A 193 -6.31 -7.22 19.27
CA PRO A 193 -6.21 -8.50 18.56
C PRO A 193 -5.46 -9.59 19.34
N ILE A 194 -4.45 -9.22 20.13
CA ILE A 194 -3.71 -10.17 21.00
C ILE A 194 -4.63 -10.65 22.12
N LEU A 195 -5.34 -9.74 22.77
CA LEU A 195 -6.26 -10.05 23.88
C LEU A 195 -7.48 -10.86 23.40
N HIS A 196 -8.01 -10.56 22.21
CA HIS A 196 -9.09 -11.33 21.57
C HIS A 196 -8.67 -12.78 21.28
N SER A 197 -7.43 -13.01 20.82
CA SER A 197 -6.91 -14.36 20.56
C SER A 197 -6.75 -15.22 21.82
N LEU A 198 -6.71 -14.58 22.99
CA LEU A 198 -6.71 -15.21 24.31
C LEU A 198 -8.09 -15.17 24.99
N HIS A 199 -9.12 -14.62 24.34
CA HIS A 199 -10.45 -14.41 24.92
C HIS A 199 -10.43 -13.62 26.25
N CYS A 200 -9.47 -12.72 26.44
CA CYS A 200 -9.32 -11.92 27.65
C CYS A 200 -10.46 -10.92 27.83
N GLU A 201 -10.90 -10.72 29.07
CA GLU A 201 -11.84 -9.66 29.41
C GLU A 201 -11.11 -8.31 29.47
N GLN A 202 -11.51 -7.34 28.65
CA GLN A 202 -10.87 -6.05 28.53
C GLN A 202 -11.54 -5.02 29.46
N ILE A 203 -10.85 -4.66 30.55
CA ILE A 203 -11.33 -3.69 31.53
C ILE A 203 -10.83 -2.29 31.15
N GLU A 204 -11.69 -1.53 30.49
CA GLU A 204 -11.39 -0.16 30.03
C GLU A 204 -11.29 0.84 31.19
N ILE A 205 -10.22 1.64 31.18
CA ILE A 205 -10.03 2.77 32.09
C ILE A 205 -9.98 4.06 31.25
N PRO A 206 -10.91 5.01 31.43
CA PRO A 206 -10.94 6.24 30.63
C PRO A 206 -9.66 7.06 30.71
N THR A 207 -9.25 7.66 29.59
CA THR A 207 -8.10 8.58 29.47
C THR A 207 -8.56 10.00 29.20
N ASP A 208 -7.95 10.96 29.90
CA ASP A 208 -8.11 12.39 29.68
C ASP A 208 -6.77 13.05 29.25
N ASP A 209 -6.72 14.38 29.19
CA ASP A 209 -5.53 15.15 28.79
C ASP A 209 -4.35 15.00 29.77
N GLN A 210 -4.62 14.50 30.99
CA GLN A 210 -3.63 14.16 32.00
C GLN A 210 -3.29 12.66 32.02
N GLY A 211 -3.73 11.90 31.00
CA GLY A 211 -3.50 10.46 30.85
C GLY A 211 -4.60 9.61 31.47
N VAL A 212 -4.30 8.34 31.77
CA VAL A 212 -5.26 7.38 32.32
C VAL A 212 -5.87 7.87 33.64
N SER A 213 -7.19 7.70 33.81
CA SER A 213 -7.93 8.19 34.97
C SER A 213 -7.81 7.24 36.16
N THR A 214 -6.83 7.50 37.03
CA THR A 214 -6.59 6.71 38.24
C THR A 214 -7.77 6.71 39.22
N ALA A 215 -8.60 7.75 39.23
CA ALA A 215 -9.84 7.78 40.01
C ALA A 215 -10.87 6.74 39.51
N HIS A 216 -11.02 6.57 38.19
CA HIS A 216 -11.87 5.51 37.63
C HIS A 216 -11.29 4.12 37.92
N LEU A 217 -9.98 3.95 37.81
CA LEU A 217 -9.31 2.70 38.17
C LEU A 217 -9.52 2.34 39.65
N ARG A 218 -9.36 3.30 40.56
CA ARG A 218 -9.65 3.13 41.99
C ARG A 218 -11.10 2.68 42.21
N ASN A 219 -12.08 3.37 41.61
CA ASN A 219 -13.48 2.98 41.69
C ASN A 219 -13.73 1.55 41.16
N ILE A 220 -13.10 1.14 40.06
CA ILE A 220 -13.19 -0.24 39.52
C ILE A 220 -12.58 -1.27 40.47
N LEU A 221 -11.47 -0.94 41.12
CA LEU A 221 -10.74 -1.83 42.03
C LEU A 221 -11.40 -1.98 43.41
N GLU A 222 -12.08 -0.94 43.89
CA GLU A 222 -12.88 -0.90 45.11
C GLU A 222 -14.26 -1.55 44.92
N SER A 223 -14.87 -1.42 43.74
CA SER A 223 -16.13 -2.10 43.37
C SER A 223 -15.94 -3.48 42.73
N TRP A 224 -14.71 -4.02 42.75
CA TRP A 224 -14.38 -5.27 42.08
C TRP A 224 -15.17 -6.46 42.66
N PRO A 225 -15.85 -7.29 41.85
CA PRO A 225 -16.70 -8.37 42.35
C PRO A 225 -15.95 -9.38 43.23
N GLU A 226 -16.52 -9.70 44.39
CA GLU A 226 -15.97 -10.72 45.29
C GLU A 226 -15.91 -12.09 44.58
N GLY A 227 -14.79 -12.80 44.74
CA GLY A 227 -14.54 -14.08 44.06
C GLY A 227 -14.12 -13.99 42.59
N LYS A 228 -14.21 -12.83 41.93
CA LYS A 228 -13.68 -12.64 40.57
C LYS A 228 -12.17 -12.36 40.61
N PRO A 229 -11.32 -13.10 39.87
CA PRO A 229 -9.88 -12.79 39.79
C PRO A 229 -9.63 -11.36 39.34
N LYS A 230 -8.78 -10.61 40.05
CA LYS A 230 -8.35 -9.26 39.62
C LYS A 230 -7.39 -9.34 38.42
N PRO A 231 -7.35 -8.32 37.55
CA PRO A 231 -6.41 -8.29 36.43
C PRO A 231 -4.96 -8.30 36.91
N LYS A 232 -4.12 -9.13 36.29
CA LYS A 232 -2.69 -9.21 36.61
C LYS A 232 -1.87 -8.02 36.11
N ILE A 233 -2.34 -7.35 35.07
CA ILE A 233 -1.62 -6.30 34.36
C ILE A 233 -2.51 -5.09 34.07
N PHE A 234 -1.86 -3.92 34.05
CA PHE A 234 -2.32 -2.71 33.40
C PHE A 234 -1.45 -2.43 32.17
N TYR A 235 -2.08 -2.16 31.02
CA TYR A 235 -1.40 -1.65 29.82
C TYR A 235 -1.72 -0.17 29.62
N GLY A 236 -0.69 0.64 29.31
CA GLY A 236 -0.88 2.00 28.82
C GLY A 236 0.38 2.62 28.20
N VAL A 237 0.17 3.71 27.46
CA VAL A 237 1.18 4.48 26.72
C VAL A 237 1.35 5.85 27.39
N PRO A 238 2.21 6.00 28.40
CA PRO A 238 2.16 7.16 29.29
C PRO A 238 2.70 8.46 28.68
N THR A 239 3.41 8.41 27.55
CA THR A 239 3.97 9.59 26.88
C THR A 239 3.48 9.60 25.43
N GLY A 240 2.82 10.67 25.00
CA GLY A 240 2.29 10.82 23.64
C GLY A 240 1.37 9.67 23.21
N CYS A 241 0.42 9.29 24.07
CA CYS A 241 -0.45 8.12 23.94
C CYS A 241 -1.04 7.95 22.54
N ASN A 242 -1.15 6.72 22.05
CA ASN A 242 -1.83 6.40 20.80
C ASN A 242 -3.22 5.83 21.13
N PRO A 243 -4.33 6.55 20.86
CA PRO A 243 -4.43 7.66 19.92
C PRO A 243 -4.34 9.07 20.50
N THR A 244 -4.46 9.26 21.82
CA THR A 244 -4.92 10.54 22.39
C THR A 244 -3.92 11.71 22.32
N GLY A 245 -2.64 11.46 22.04
CA GLY A 245 -1.56 12.44 22.22
C GLY A 245 -1.31 12.84 23.69
N ALA A 246 -2.10 12.32 24.63
CA ALA A 246 -2.01 12.66 26.04
C ALA A 246 -0.69 12.16 26.64
N THR A 247 -0.21 12.86 27.66
CA THR A 247 0.97 12.46 28.43
C THR A 247 0.59 12.44 29.89
N ALA A 248 0.69 11.26 30.51
CA ALA A 248 0.29 11.05 31.90
C ALA A 248 1.07 11.98 32.83
N SER A 249 0.34 12.77 33.63
CA SER A 249 0.94 13.71 34.60
C SER A 249 1.76 12.98 35.66
N LEU A 250 2.69 13.67 36.33
CA LEU A 250 3.48 13.06 37.41
C LEU A 250 2.57 12.49 38.52
N GLU A 251 1.50 13.21 38.86
CA GLU A 251 0.52 12.85 39.88
C GLU A 251 -0.25 11.59 39.47
N ARG A 252 -0.71 11.50 38.21
CA ARG A 252 -1.33 10.28 37.66
C ARG A 252 -0.36 9.11 37.63
N ARG A 253 0.91 9.34 37.32
CA ARG A 253 1.94 8.28 37.33
C ARG A 253 2.22 7.76 38.75
N ILE A 254 2.30 8.66 39.74
CA ILE A 254 2.46 8.30 41.17
C ILE A 254 1.24 7.51 41.67
N GLU A 255 0.02 7.97 41.39
CA GLU A 255 -1.20 7.31 41.88
C GLU A 255 -1.40 5.92 41.25
N LEU A 256 -1.06 5.73 39.97
CA LEU A 256 -1.10 4.39 39.36
C LEU A 256 -0.10 3.43 40.00
N LEU A 257 1.10 3.91 40.39
CA LEU A 257 2.07 3.10 41.13
C LEU A 257 1.57 2.73 42.53
N LYS A 258 0.87 3.63 43.22
CA LYS A 258 0.20 3.32 44.49
C LYS A 258 -0.86 2.22 44.29
N LEU A 259 -1.77 2.39 43.33
CA LEU A 259 -2.80 1.39 43.00
C LEU A 259 -2.21 0.02 42.61
N SER A 260 -1.09 0.00 41.86
CA SER A 260 -0.34 -1.20 41.49
C SER A 260 0.26 -1.95 42.70
N ARG A 261 0.60 -1.23 43.77
CA ARG A 261 1.03 -1.79 45.06
C ARG A 261 -0.16 -2.25 45.91
N GLU A 262 -1.19 -1.41 46.03
CA GLU A 262 -2.41 -1.63 46.83
C GLU A 262 -3.24 -2.82 46.34
N HIS A 263 -3.36 -2.97 45.02
CA HIS A 263 -4.16 -4.02 44.38
C HIS A 263 -3.35 -5.03 43.56
N ASP A 264 -2.02 -4.93 43.67
CA ASP A 264 -1.09 -6.02 43.37
C ASP A 264 -1.10 -6.50 41.90
N PHE A 265 -1.07 -5.54 40.97
CA PHE A 265 -0.96 -5.75 39.52
C PHE A 265 0.33 -5.16 38.96
N LEU A 266 0.82 -5.72 37.84
CA LEU A 266 2.00 -5.23 37.12
C LEU A 266 1.63 -4.12 36.13
N ILE A 267 2.57 -3.23 35.80
CA ILE A 267 2.41 -2.18 34.79
C ILE A 267 3.21 -2.57 33.55
N LEU A 268 2.54 -2.65 32.41
CA LEU A 268 3.13 -2.80 31.08
C LEU A 268 3.17 -1.41 30.42
N GLU A 269 4.30 -0.75 30.55
CA GLU A 269 4.58 0.61 30.04
C GLU A 269 5.07 0.51 28.58
N ASP A 270 4.19 0.63 27.58
CA ASP A 270 4.60 0.77 26.17
C ASP A 270 4.88 2.23 25.86
N ASP A 271 6.15 2.62 25.74
CA ASP A 271 6.54 4.03 25.71
C ASP A 271 7.43 4.40 24.49
N PRO A 272 7.02 4.03 23.25
CA PRO A 272 7.81 4.25 22.04
C PRO A 272 7.92 5.73 21.63
N TYR A 273 7.24 6.63 22.35
CA TYR A 273 7.25 8.08 22.15
C TYR A 273 7.94 8.85 23.28
N TYR A 274 8.54 8.16 24.27
CA TYR A 274 9.16 8.80 25.45
C TYR A 274 10.14 9.94 25.11
N TYR A 275 10.93 9.73 24.07
CA TYR A 275 11.94 10.68 23.57
C TYR A 275 11.37 11.79 22.68
N LEU A 276 10.09 11.70 22.29
CA LEU A 276 9.38 12.70 21.49
C LEU A 276 8.58 13.66 22.38
N TYR A 277 9.16 14.10 23.50
CA TYR A 277 8.52 15.04 24.41
C TYR A 277 8.94 16.48 24.10
N TYR A 278 7.95 17.37 23.97
CA TYR A 278 8.12 18.77 23.57
C TYR A 278 7.19 19.74 24.31
N GLY A 279 6.69 19.34 25.48
CA GLY A 279 5.93 20.21 26.37
C GLY A 279 6.80 21.21 27.14
N ASP A 280 6.19 22.30 27.63
CA ASP A 280 6.89 23.41 28.29
C ASP A 280 7.42 23.10 29.70
N SER A 281 6.99 21.98 30.28
CA SER A 281 7.43 21.49 31.59
C SER A 281 8.47 20.37 31.44
N PRO A 282 9.29 20.05 32.46
CA PRO A 282 10.13 18.86 32.41
C PRO A 282 9.31 17.59 32.14
N ARG A 283 9.81 16.73 31.25
CA ARG A 283 9.17 15.44 30.92
C ARG A 283 8.94 14.62 32.20
N PRO A 284 7.70 14.14 32.47
CA PRO A 284 7.43 13.26 33.59
C PRO A 284 8.29 11.97 33.52
N PRO A 285 8.90 11.51 34.62
CA PRO A 285 9.63 10.24 34.64
C PRO A 285 8.74 9.06 34.22
N SER A 286 9.30 8.13 33.46
CA SER A 286 8.73 6.78 33.22
C SER A 286 8.26 6.10 34.52
N TYR A 287 7.26 5.22 34.45
CA TYR A 287 6.91 4.35 35.58
C TYR A 287 8.13 3.57 36.10
N PHE A 288 8.94 3.03 35.18
CA PHE A 288 10.12 2.23 35.51
C PHE A 288 11.18 2.98 36.34
N GLY A 289 11.49 4.23 36.02
CA GLY A 289 12.32 5.08 36.87
C GLY A 289 11.60 5.53 38.16
N LEU A 290 10.30 5.83 38.07
CA LEU A 290 9.52 6.41 39.16
C LEU A 290 9.24 5.43 40.31
N GLU A 291 9.11 4.12 40.05
CA GLU A 291 8.93 3.11 41.11
C GLU A 291 10.09 3.10 42.13
N ALA A 292 11.31 3.47 41.70
CA ALA A 292 12.49 3.58 42.56
C ALA A 292 12.56 4.87 43.40
N LEU A 293 11.68 5.84 43.12
CA LEU A 293 11.66 7.16 43.75
C LEU A 293 10.45 7.39 44.67
N VAL A 294 9.33 6.69 44.43
CA VAL A 294 8.07 6.87 45.18
C VAL A 294 8.04 5.94 46.40
N PRO A 295 8.06 6.45 47.66
CA PRO A 295 7.93 5.67 48.88
C PRO A 295 6.67 4.78 48.89
N VAL A 296 6.67 3.73 49.71
CA VAL A 296 5.47 2.88 49.88
C VAL A 296 4.44 3.54 50.80
N SER A 297 4.89 4.31 51.79
CA SER A 297 4.06 5.05 52.76
C SER A 297 4.03 6.54 52.47
N GLU A 298 2.88 7.18 52.72
CA GLU A 298 2.66 8.59 52.39
C GLU A 298 3.47 9.59 53.25
N ASP A 299 3.90 9.15 54.43
CA ASP A 299 4.79 9.89 55.33
C ASP A 299 6.27 9.87 54.89
N GLY A 300 6.61 9.09 53.87
CA GLY A 300 7.98 8.90 53.38
C GLY A 300 8.90 8.10 54.30
N SER A 301 8.37 7.44 55.34
CA SER A 301 9.19 6.67 56.30
C SER A 301 9.67 5.31 55.78
N SER A 302 9.00 4.77 54.75
CA SER A 302 9.38 3.51 54.10
C SER A 302 10.16 3.74 52.80
N LEU A 303 11.11 2.84 52.52
CA LEU A 303 11.82 2.84 51.24
C LEU A 303 10.85 2.55 50.07
N PRO A 304 11.05 3.16 48.89
CA PRO A 304 10.38 2.76 47.65
C PRO A 304 10.49 1.25 47.37
N GLU A 305 9.56 0.72 46.58
CA GLU A 305 9.56 -0.67 46.11
C GLU A 305 9.62 -0.71 44.58
N VAL A 306 10.55 -1.51 44.05
CA VAL A 306 10.79 -1.73 42.61
C VAL A 306 10.47 -3.15 42.17
N GLY A 307 10.12 -3.29 40.90
CA GLY A 307 9.88 -4.56 40.24
C GLY A 307 8.43 -4.79 39.80
N ARG A 308 7.60 -3.76 39.68
CA ARG A 308 6.21 -3.89 39.19
C ARG A 308 6.06 -3.47 37.73
N VAL A 309 7.04 -2.76 37.17
CA VAL A 309 6.99 -2.25 35.80
C VAL A 309 7.79 -3.12 34.83
N ILE A 310 7.16 -3.50 33.71
CA ILE A 310 7.85 -3.90 32.48
C ILE A 310 7.72 -2.72 31.51
N ARG A 311 8.85 -2.08 31.21
CA ARG A 311 8.93 -1.00 30.22
C ARG A 311 9.26 -1.58 28.85
N LEU A 312 8.56 -1.12 27.82
CA LEU A 312 8.76 -1.48 26.42
C LEU A 312 9.17 -0.22 25.64
N ASP A 313 10.36 -0.25 25.05
CA ASP A 313 10.92 0.83 24.24
C ASP A 313 11.02 0.39 22.76
N SER A 314 11.09 1.37 21.85
CA SER A 314 11.14 1.11 20.40
C SER A 314 11.99 2.15 19.68
N LEU A 315 12.92 1.71 18.82
CA LEU A 315 13.66 2.62 17.95
C LEU A 315 12.85 3.10 16.72
N SER A 316 11.61 2.63 16.58
CA SER A 316 10.79 2.85 15.39
C SER A 316 10.43 4.32 15.12
N LYS A 317 10.41 5.16 16.16
CA LYS A 317 10.00 6.58 16.09
C LYS A 317 11.16 7.56 16.31
N VAL A 318 12.33 7.05 16.69
CA VAL A 318 13.54 7.84 16.95
C VAL A 318 14.69 7.53 16.00
N LEU A 319 14.68 6.37 15.32
CA LEU A 319 15.74 5.97 14.40
C LEU A 319 15.17 5.54 13.04
N SER A 320 14.43 4.42 13.00
CA SER A 320 13.77 3.93 11.79
C SER A 320 12.78 2.82 12.15
N ALA A 321 11.55 2.90 11.64
CA ALA A 321 10.59 1.80 11.75
C ALA A 321 11.03 0.53 10.99
N GLY A 322 11.88 0.68 9.96
CA GLY A 322 12.40 -0.42 9.15
C GLY A 322 13.54 -1.21 9.80
N ILE A 323 14.23 -0.66 10.81
CA ILE A 323 15.32 -1.38 11.51
C ILE A 323 14.81 -2.51 12.41
N ARG A 324 13.51 -2.48 12.74
CA ARG A 324 12.79 -3.48 13.54
C ARG A 324 13.45 -3.80 14.89
N ILE A 325 13.95 -2.78 15.60
CA ILE A 325 14.48 -2.93 16.96
C ILE A 325 13.53 -2.27 17.98
N GLY A 326 13.20 -3.04 19.02
CA GLY A 326 12.64 -2.58 20.29
C GLY A 326 13.19 -3.45 21.41
N PHE A 327 12.93 -3.10 22.66
CA PHE A 327 13.45 -3.84 23.80
C PHE A 327 12.53 -3.69 25.01
N ALA A 328 12.56 -4.67 25.90
CA ALA A 328 11.84 -4.65 27.16
C ALA A 328 12.82 -4.61 28.34
N SER A 329 12.59 -3.72 29.30
CA SER A 329 13.34 -3.59 30.56
C SER A 329 12.41 -3.92 31.73
N GLY A 330 12.83 -4.80 32.64
CA GLY A 330 11.99 -5.16 33.79
C GLY A 330 12.48 -6.35 34.61
N PRO A 331 11.70 -6.81 35.60
CA PRO A 331 12.10 -7.82 36.57
C PRO A 331 12.65 -9.08 35.91
N GLN A 332 13.82 -9.55 36.36
CA GLN A 332 14.48 -10.68 35.72
C GLN A 332 13.56 -11.90 35.54
N PRO A 333 12.75 -12.37 36.52
CA PRO A 333 11.91 -13.55 36.35
C PRO A 333 10.83 -13.42 35.25
N LEU A 334 10.38 -12.19 34.96
CA LEU A 334 9.45 -11.92 33.87
C LEU A 334 10.19 -11.85 32.53
N LEU A 335 11.34 -11.19 32.50
CA LEU A 335 12.16 -11.07 31.27
C LEU A 335 12.73 -12.43 30.84
N ASP A 336 13.14 -13.29 31.78
CA ASP A 336 13.52 -14.68 31.53
C ASP A 336 12.35 -15.48 30.89
N ALA A 337 11.09 -15.16 31.23
CA ALA A 337 9.92 -15.73 30.55
C ALA A 337 9.73 -15.18 29.12
N LEU A 338 9.88 -13.87 28.89
CA LEU A 338 9.84 -13.29 27.54
C LEU A 338 10.93 -13.90 26.63
N ILE A 339 12.12 -14.15 27.16
CA ILE A 339 13.24 -14.80 26.45
C ILE A 339 12.86 -16.23 26.04
N LYS A 340 12.20 -17.01 26.92
CA LYS A 340 11.64 -18.34 26.56
C LYS A 340 10.55 -18.27 25.50
N VAL A 341 9.81 -17.17 25.36
CA VAL A 341 8.87 -16.97 24.24
C VAL A 341 9.65 -16.68 22.95
N THR A 342 10.66 -15.80 22.99
CA THR A 342 11.54 -15.53 21.83
C THR A 342 12.15 -16.81 21.27
N ALA A 343 12.62 -17.71 22.13
CA ALA A 343 13.24 -18.99 21.77
C ALA A 343 12.37 -19.91 20.89
N THR A 344 11.03 -19.77 20.91
CA THR A 344 10.12 -20.58 20.10
C THR A 344 9.40 -19.82 18.99
N VAL A 345 9.36 -18.48 19.05
CA VAL A 345 8.62 -17.65 18.08
C VAL A 345 9.54 -17.12 16.98
N ASN A 346 10.68 -16.52 17.36
CA ASN A 346 11.63 -15.92 16.40
C ASN A 346 13.00 -16.64 16.39
N LEU A 347 13.24 -17.55 17.35
CA LEU A 347 14.55 -18.09 17.75
C LEU A 347 15.51 -17.04 18.32
N GLN A 348 15.66 -15.90 17.66
CA GLN A 348 16.38 -14.70 18.08
C GLN A 348 15.84 -13.47 17.34
N THR A 349 16.06 -12.27 17.87
CA THR A 349 15.93 -11.04 17.05
C THR A 349 17.06 -11.03 15.99
N PRO A 350 16.84 -10.54 14.75
CA PRO A 350 17.88 -10.56 13.71
C PRO A 350 19.20 -9.93 14.17
N THR A 351 20.30 -10.66 14.10
CA THR A 351 21.60 -10.21 14.65
C THR A 351 22.17 -9.06 13.83
N LEU A 352 22.01 -9.10 12.51
CA LEU A 352 22.57 -8.11 11.60
C LEU A 352 22.01 -6.70 11.84
N THR A 353 20.69 -6.57 12.09
CA THR A 353 20.09 -5.26 12.38
C THR A 353 20.50 -4.76 13.77
N GLN A 354 20.67 -5.65 14.76
CA GLN A 354 21.22 -5.28 16.07
C GLN A 354 22.67 -4.78 15.96
N ILE A 355 23.51 -5.46 15.20
CA ILE A 355 24.90 -5.05 14.98
C ILE A 355 24.99 -3.72 14.23
N ILE A 356 24.21 -3.53 13.16
CA ILE A 356 24.08 -2.25 12.44
C ILE A 356 23.65 -1.12 13.40
N THR A 357 22.66 -1.40 14.27
CA THR A 357 22.19 -0.45 15.29
C THR A 357 23.29 -0.12 16.30
N TYR A 358 24.02 -1.13 16.79
CA TYR A 358 25.10 -0.96 17.74
C TYR A 358 26.27 -0.15 17.15
N SER A 359 26.71 -0.48 15.93
CA SER A 359 27.79 0.25 15.23
C SER A 359 27.42 1.71 15.00
N LEU A 360 26.15 2.02 14.70
CA LEU A 360 25.68 3.40 14.62
C LEU A 360 25.71 4.11 15.98
N LEU A 361 25.07 3.53 17.00
CA LEU A 361 24.94 4.12 18.34
C LEU A 361 26.28 4.24 19.10
N THR A 362 27.31 3.52 18.68
CA THR A 362 28.68 3.62 19.23
C THR A 362 29.66 4.36 18.32
N SER A 363 29.21 4.86 17.17
CA SER A 363 30.05 5.69 16.28
C SER A 363 30.45 7.02 16.96
N PRO A 364 31.59 7.63 16.58
CA PRO A 364 32.20 8.73 17.34
C PRO A 364 31.34 9.98 17.56
N SER A 365 30.36 10.25 16.68
CA SER A 365 29.44 11.39 16.80
C SER A 365 28.11 11.07 17.49
N TRP A 366 27.79 9.78 17.64
CA TRP A 366 26.59 9.31 18.31
C TRP A 366 26.84 9.12 19.81
N GLY A 367 27.10 7.90 20.28
CA GLY A 367 27.11 7.60 21.71
C GLY A 367 25.77 7.94 22.38
N TYR A 368 25.77 8.10 23.71
CA TYR A 368 24.57 8.51 24.45
C TYR A 368 24.18 9.96 24.19
N ASP A 369 25.16 10.88 24.17
CA ASP A 369 24.89 12.32 24.04
C ASP A 369 24.41 12.69 22.63
N GLY A 370 24.95 12.04 21.59
CA GLY A 370 24.49 12.19 20.21
C GLY A 370 23.14 11.52 19.97
N PHE A 371 22.86 10.36 20.59
CA PHE A 371 21.52 9.79 20.58
C PHE A 371 20.49 10.72 21.24
N GLN A 372 20.81 11.27 22.42
CA GLN A 372 19.96 12.25 23.09
C GLN A 372 19.71 13.47 22.19
N ARG A 373 20.77 14.10 21.67
CA ARG A 373 20.66 15.27 20.78
C ARG A 373 19.82 14.98 19.54
N HIS A 374 20.02 13.82 18.91
CA HIS A 374 19.22 13.36 17.78
C HIS A 374 17.73 13.27 18.14
N THR A 375 17.39 12.69 19.29
CA THR A 375 15.99 12.63 19.74
C THR A 375 15.41 13.99 20.09
N GLU A 376 16.18 14.90 20.68
CA GLU A 376 15.77 16.29 20.96
C GLU A 376 15.46 17.04 19.66
N GLN A 377 16.27 16.86 18.61
CA GLN A 377 15.98 17.42 17.29
C GLN A 377 14.71 16.85 16.65
N ILE A 378 14.42 15.55 16.83
CA ILE A 378 13.17 14.94 16.33
C ILE A 378 11.98 15.48 17.12
N ALA A 379 12.08 15.61 18.45
CA ALA A 379 11.03 16.21 19.28
C ALA A 379 10.75 17.66 18.86
N GLU A 380 11.79 18.45 18.59
CA GLU A 380 11.67 19.83 18.07
C GLU A 380 11.06 19.88 16.66
N PHE A 381 11.38 18.91 15.79
CA PHE A 381 10.75 18.80 14.47
C PHE A 381 9.25 18.55 14.59
N TYR A 382 8.82 17.60 15.43
CA TYR A 382 7.40 17.32 15.62
C TYR A 382 6.68 18.43 16.39
N ARG A 383 7.33 19.10 17.35
CA ARG A 383 6.79 20.31 18.00
C ARG A 383 6.35 21.35 16.96
N ARG A 384 7.24 21.68 16.01
CA ARG A 384 6.95 22.65 14.93
C ARG A 384 5.80 22.18 14.03
N LYS A 385 5.69 20.87 13.74
CA LYS A 385 4.56 20.30 12.97
C LYS A 385 3.24 20.41 13.75
N ARG A 386 3.24 20.06 15.04
CA ARG A 386 2.11 20.20 15.96
C ARG A 386 1.63 21.65 16.04
N ASP A 387 2.54 22.60 16.27
CA ASP A 387 2.23 24.02 16.38
C ASP A 387 1.51 24.56 15.13
N VAL A 388 2.00 24.21 13.93
CA VAL A 388 1.37 24.65 12.67
C VAL A 388 0.03 23.94 12.43
N PHE A 389 -0.09 22.65 12.75
CA PHE A 389 -1.37 21.93 12.64
C PHE A 389 -2.42 22.52 13.59
N GLU A 390 -2.04 22.85 14.83
CA GLU A 390 -2.88 23.46 15.85
C GLU A 390 -3.30 24.90 15.48
N GLN A 391 -2.44 25.68 14.83
CA GLN A 391 -2.81 26.99 14.26
C GLN A 391 -3.93 26.85 13.22
N TYR A 392 -3.84 25.87 12.32
CA TYR A 392 -4.91 25.61 11.34
C TYR A 392 -6.18 25.06 11.99
N MET A 393 -6.08 24.17 12.99
CA MET A 393 -7.24 23.73 13.77
C MET A 393 -7.92 24.90 14.49
N THR A 394 -7.15 25.80 15.10
CA THR A 394 -7.68 27.01 15.75
C THR A 394 -8.44 27.89 14.74
N LYS A 395 -7.88 28.07 13.54
CA LYS A 395 -8.48 28.87 12.46
C LYS A 395 -9.76 28.27 11.88
N TYR A 396 -9.82 26.95 11.68
CA TYR A 396 -10.89 26.29 10.92
C TYR A 396 -11.88 25.48 11.76
N LEU A 397 -11.50 25.04 12.96
CA LEU A 397 -12.31 24.20 13.85
C LEU A 397 -12.53 24.83 15.25
N GLY A 398 -11.80 25.90 15.57
CA GLY A 398 -12.05 26.74 16.75
C GLY A 398 -13.31 27.60 16.60
N SER A 399 -13.48 28.55 17.52
CA SER A 399 -14.61 29.49 17.49
C SER A 399 -14.48 30.48 16.33
N GLY A 400 -15.32 30.35 15.30
CA GLY A 400 -15.39 31.29 14.18
C GLY A 400 -16.10 32.60 14.53
N GLU A 401 -16.21 33.51 13.54
CA GLU A 401 -16.92 34.79 13.68
C GLU A 401 -18.41 34.63 14.05
N ASP A 402 -19.00 33.48 13.70
CA ASP A 402 -20.39 33.09 14.00
C ASP A 402 -20.59 32.51 15.44
N GLY A 403 -19.52 32.44 16.24
CA GLY A 403 -19.60 32.20 17.70
C GLY A 403 -19.62 30.75 18.19
N GLY A 404 -19.64 29.75 17.30
CA GLY A 404 -19.56 28.32 17.64
C GLY A 404 -18.19 27.70 17.35
N ALA A 405 -17.66 26.90 18.28
CA ALA A 405 -16.52 26.01 17.99
C ALA A 405 -17.02 24.71 17.33
N LEU A 406 -16.25 24.16 16.40
CA LEU A 406 -16.59 22.90 15.69
C LEU A 406 -15.88 21.68 16.26
N ALA A 407 -14.77 21.87 16.98
CA ALA A 407 -14.06 20.80 17.68
C ALA A 407 -13.55 21.25 19.06
N LYS A 408 -13.23 20.26 19.90
CA LYS A 408 -12.48 20.42 21.16
C LYS A 408 -11.28 19.49 21.16
N TRP A 409 -10.14 19.97 21.61
CA TRP A 409 -8.91 19.20 21.70
C TRP A 409 -8.10 19.63 22.93
N ALA A 410 -7.13 18.80 23.30
CA ALA A 410 -6.06 19.18 24.20
C ALA A 410 -4.75 19.17 23.41
N THR A 411 -3.92 20.18 23.60
CA THR A 411 -2.62 20.33 22.94
C THR A 411 -1.68 19.16 23.29
N PRO A 412 -1.23 18.34 22.32
CA PRO A 412 -0.26 17.27 22.58
C PRO A 412 1.07 17.84 23.08
N LYS A 413 1.61 17.23 24.14
CA LYS A 413 2.93 17.58 24.72
C LYS A 413 4.04 16.62 24.30
N ALA A 414 3.69 15.54 23.61
CA ALA A 414 4.61 14.54 23.13
C ALA A 414 3.97 13.68 22.03
N GLY A 415 4.82 12.96 21.30
CA GLY A 415 4.39 11.95 20.33
C GLY A 415 4.26 12.48 18.91
N LEU A 416 3.21 12.03 18.23
CA LEU A 416 3.00 12.19 16.77
C LEU A 416 1.52 12.40 16.40
N PHE A 417 0.64 12.48 17.38
CA PHE A 417 -0.81 12.32 17.20
C PHE A 417 -1.57 13.50 17.80
N PHE A 418 -2.53 14.00 17.02
CA PHE A 418 -3.48 14.99 17.47
C PHE A 418 -4.85 14.31 17.60
N TRP A 419 -5.44 14.38 18.79
CA TRP A 419 -6.74 13.78 19.10
C TRP A 419 -7.74 14.86 19.46
N PHE A 420 -8.85 14.90 18.73
CA PHE A 420 -9.85 15.95 18.86
C PHE A 420 -11.26 15.40 18.73
N LYS A 421 -12.18 15.97 19.50
CA LYS A 421 -13.60 15.68 19.46
C LYS A 421 -14.29 16.70 18.58
N ILE A 422 -14.85 16.27 17.45
CA ILE A 422 -15.75 17.07 16.63
C ILE A 422 -17.09 17.20 17.38
N LEU A 423 -17.61 18.42 17.43
CA LEU A 423 -18.87 18.76 18.10
C LEU A 423 -20.05 18.50 17.16
N ILE A 424 -20.32 17.21 16.95
CA ILE A 424 -21.51 16.73 16.24
C ILE A 424 -22.73 16.93 17.15
N ASP A 425 -23.83 17.43 16.58
CA ASP A 425 -25.11 17.53 17.28
C ASP A 425 -25.64 16.12 17.61
N PRO A 426 -25.82 15.75 18.89
CA PRO A 426 -26.26 14.42 19.28
C PRO A 426 -27.71 14.11 18.88
N ASP A 427 -28.54 15.13 18.64
CA ASP A 427 -29.95 14.98 18.23
C ASP A 427 -30.11 14.98 16.69
N SER A 428 -29.04 15.25 15.94
CA SER A 428 -29.02 15.18 14.47
C SER A 428 -28.86 13.74 13.98
N GLU A 429 -29.97 13.11 13.57
CA GLU A 429 -29.93 11.80 12.89
C GLU A 429 -29.08 11.83 11.61
N SER A 430 -28.92 12.99 10.98
CA SER A 430 -28.18 13.18 9.72
C SER A 430 -26.66 13.34 9.83
N ASP A 431 -26.11 13.70 11.00
CA ASP A 431 -24.68 14.00 11.13
C ASP A 431 -23.81 12.82 11.61
N GLY A 432 -24.44 11.69 11.98
CA GLY A 432 -23.75 10.42 12.18
C GLY A 432 -22.80 10.42 13.38
N ASP A 433 -21.55 10.05 13.13
CA ASP A 433 -20.44 10.10 14.10
C ASP A 433 -19.11 10.37 13.36
N SER A 434 -17.96 10.27 14.04
CA SER A 434 -16.65 10.48 13.41
C SER A 434 -16.34 9.50 12.27
N GLU A 435 -16.85 8.27 12.32
CA GLU A 435 -16.62 7.28 11.27
C GLU A 435 -17.40 7.68 10.02
N ALA A 436 -18.70 7.93 10.17
CA ALA A 436 -19.53 8.44 9.07
C ALA A 436 -19.00 9.77 8.52
N LEU A 437 -18.60 10.71 9.38
CA LEU A 437 -18.11 12.04 8.98
C LEU A 437 -16.78 11.96 8.21
N ILE A 438 -15.85 11.10 8.66
CA ILE A 438 -14.56 10.93 8.00
C ILE A 438 -14.71 10.18 6.66
N GLN A 439 -15.46 9.07 6.64
CA GLN A 439 -15.68 8.26 5.43
C GLN A 439 -16.50 8.99 4.36
N THR A 440 -17.37 9.94 4.75
CA THR A 440 -18.19 10.72 3.82
C THR A 440 -17.66 12.15 3.63
N LYS A 441 -18.12 13.12 4.42
CA LYS A 441 -17.91 14.56 4.19
C LYS A 441 -16.42 14.94 4.16
N ALA A 442 -15.60 14.37 5.04
CA ALA A 442 -14.16 14.68 5.06
C ALA A 442 -13.42 14.08 3.86
N PHE A 443 -13.66 12.79 3.56
CA PHE A 443 -13.05 12.10 2.42
C PHE A 443 -13.43 12.75 1.08
N GLN A 444 -14.70 13.12 0.88
CA GLN A 444 -15.16 13.89 -0.29
C GLN A 444 -14.42 15.23 -0.44
N ASN A 445 -13.97 15.83 0.66
CA ASN A 445 -13.17 17.05 0.69
C ASN A 445 -11.65 16.78 0.72
N GLY A 446 -11.22 15.55 0.42
CA GLY A 446 -9.81 15.15 0.35
C GLY A 446 -9.11 15.07 1.71
N VAL A 447 -9.85 14.99 2.82
CA VAL A 447 -9.30 14.88 4.17
C VAL A 447 -9.47 13.46 4.68
N LEU A 448 -8.35 12.77 4.90
CA LEU A 448 -8.32 11.45 5.55
C LEU A 448 -7.71 11.56 6.95
N ALA A 449 -8.41 10.98 7.93
CA ALA A 449 -7.94 10.80 9.29
C ALA A 449 -8.43 9.42 9.80
N LEU A 450 -8.08 9.01 11.02
CA LEU A 450 -8.68 7.82 11.62
C LEU A 450 -9.83 8.19 12.54
N PRO A 451 -11.04 7.63 12.33
CA PRO A 451 -12.17 7.86 13.22
C PRO A 451 -11.93 7.18 14.58
N GLY A 452 -12.58 7.71 15.62
CA GLY A 452 -12.33 7.30 17.00
C GLY A 452 -12.76 5.87 17.30
N THR A 453 -13.68 5.32 16.50
CA THR A 453 -14.22 3.94 16.60
C THR A 453 -13.11 2.87 16.54
N VAL A 454 -12.05 3.12 15.77
CA VAL A 454 -10.88 2.23 15.61
C VAL A 454 -10.15 1.97 16.94
N PHE A 455 -10.29 2.87 17.92
CA PHE A 455 -9.52 2.86 19.17
C PHE A 455 -10.34 2.49 20.41
N LEU A 456 -11.62 2.08 20.26
CA LEU A 456 -12.52 1.74 21.36
C LEU A 456 -12.73 0.22 21.45
N PRO A 457 -12.13 -0.49 22.44
CA PRO A 457 -12.07 -1.95 22.42
C PRO A 457 -13.42 -2.66 22.65
N SER A 458 -14.30 -2.15 23.52
CA SER A 458 -15.60 -2.76 23.83
C SER A 458 -16.64 -2.72 22.69
N SER A 459 -16.36 -2.11 21.55
CA SER A 459 -17.40 -1.71 20.60
C SER A 459 -16.92 -1.40 19.17
N GLN A 460 -16.09 -2.28 18.58
CA GLN A 460 -15.80 -2.22 17.15
C GLN A 460 -17.11 -2.23 16.33
N GLY A 461 -17.44 -1.08 15.73
CA GLY A 461 -18.62 -0.88 14.88
C GLY A 461 -19.96 -0.56 15.57
N THR A 462 -20.03 -0.38 16.90
CA THR A 462 -21.32 -0.15 17.60
C THR A 462 -21.41 1.10 18.48
N ARG A 463 -20.30 1.72 18.87
CA ARG A 463 -20.30 2.90 19.76
C ARG A 463 -19.98 4.18 18.98
N LYS A 464 -21.02 4.96 18.69
CA LYS A 464 -20.88 6.31 18.09
C LYS A 464 -19.89 7.15 18.89
N THR A 465 -18.98 7.82 18.19
CA THR A 465 -17.99 8.71 18.80
C THR A 465 -17.65 9.88 17.89
N GLY A 466 -17.53 11.09 18.43
CA GLY A 466 -17.09 12.27 17.68
C GLY A 466 -15.56 12.47 17.65
N TYR A 467 -14.78 11.55 18.22
CA TYR A 467 -13.32 11.69 18.26
C TYR A 467 -12.64 11.31 16.94
N VAL A 468 -11.55 11.99 16.59
CA VAL A 468 -10.71 11.71 15.42
C VAL A 468 -9.23 11.77 15.81
N ARG A 469 -8.42 10.87 15.25
CA ARG A 469 -6.95 10.92 15.33
C ARG A 469 -6.37 11.38 13.99
N SER A 470 -5.63 12.48 13.99
CA SER A 470 -4.70 12.82 12.91
C SER A 470 -3.25 12.48 13.30
N MET A 471 -2.34 12.49 12.34
CA MET A 471 -0.92 12.27 12.56
C MET A 471 -0.13 13.45 12.00
N GLU A 472 0.86 13.94 12.74
CA GLU A 472 1.61 15.17 12.43
C GLU A 472 2.66 14.99 11.32
N GLN A 473 2.60 13.89 10.57
CA GLN A 473 3.45 13.62 9.40
C GLN A 473 2.96 14.32 8.12
N PHE A 474 2.50 15.56 8.24
CA PHE A 474 2.19 16.39 7.07
C PHE A 474 3.49 16.93 6.45
N SER A 475 3.76 16.52 5.21
CA SER A 475 4.66 17.26 4.33
C SER A 475 3.91 18.47 3.80
N PHE A 476 4.41 19.68 4.07
CA PHE A 476 3.94 20.88 3.35
C PHE A 476 4.39 20.85 1.89
N ASP A 477 5.46 20.11 1.62
CA ASP A 477 5.91 19.74 0.28
C ASP A 477 5.27 18.42 -0.09
N LEU A 478 3.98 18.51 -0.38
CA LEU A 478 3.33 17.60 -1.29
C LEU A 478 4.05 17.73 -2.63
N PRO A 479 4.57 16.64 -3.23
CA PRO A 479 5.12 16.67 -4.59
C PRO A 479 4.17 17.40 -5.56
N PRO A 480 4.65 18.07 -6.63
CA PRO A 480 3.76 18.76 -7.59
C PRO A 480 2.69 17.83 -8.21
N ASP A 481 2.98 16.53 -8.23
CA ASP A 481 2.20 15.39 -8.68
C ASP A 481 1.33 14.71 -7.58
N HIS A 482 1.40 15.15 -6.33
CA HIS A 482 0.62 14.60 -5.22
C HIS A 482 -0.81 15.15 -5.22
N PHE A 483 -1.81 14.29 -4.95
CA PHE A 483 -3.23 14.60 -5.17
C PHE A 483 -3.78 15.85 -4.43
N LEU A 484 -3.18 16.23 -3.30
CA LEU A 484 -3.53 17.44 -2.55
C LEU A 484 -2.90 18.75 -3.09
N SER A 485 -1.88 18.67 -3.94
CA SER A 485 -1.20 19.79 -4.61
C SER A 485 -1.63 19.96 -6.06
N LEU A 486 -2.28 18.94 -6.65
CA LEU A 486 -3.00 19.07 -7.91
C LEU A 486 -4.24 19.97 -7.76
N PRO A 487 -4.55 20.85 -8.72
CA PRO A 487 -5.78 21.62 -8.69
C PRO A 487 -7.01 20.70 -8.70
N ARG A 488 -7.94 20.91 -7.78
CA ARG A 488 -9.16 20.08 -7.72
C ARG A 488 -10.10 20.48 -8.87
N PRO A 489 -10.72 19.52 -9.57
CA PRO A 489 -11.76 19.83 -10.55
C PRO A 489 -12.96 20.49 -9.86
N GLU A 490 -13.49 21.56 -10.45
CA GLU A 490 -14.64 22.34 -9.93
C GLU A 490 -15.99 21.57 -9.97
N SER A 491 -15.98 20.29 -10.35
CA SER A 491 -17.16 19.48 -10.66
C SER A 491 -18.04 19.08 -9.46
N PHE A 492 -17.87 19.68 -8.29
CA PHE A 492 -18.72 19.47 -7.11
C PHE A 492 -19.99 20.35 -7.13
N GLN A 493 -20.70 20.39 -8.26
CA GLN A 493 -22.06 20.91 -8.31
C GLN A 493 -23.10 19.78 -8.46
N GLN A 494 -23.99 19.71 -7.48
CA GLN A 494 -25.17 18.83 -7.38
C GLN A 494 -24.93 17.32 -7.25
N GLN A 495 -24.69 16.85 -6.02
CA GLN A 495 -25.02 15.47 -5.65
C GLN A 495 -26.52 15.33 -5.36
N LEU A 496 -27.16 14.36 -6.03
CA LEU A 496 -28.47 13.84 -5.65
C LEU A 496 -28.32 12.89 -4.46
N VAL A 497 -29.24 12.98 -3.50
CA VAL A 497 -29.27 12.16 -2.28
C VAL A 497 -29.47 10.68 -2.61
N GLY A 498 -28.60 9.79 -2.10
CA GLY A 498 -28.86 8.34 -2.06
C GLY A 498 -27.78 7.38 -2.61
N ALA A 499 -26.54 7.81 -2.84
CA ALA A 499 -25.46 6.89 -3.25
C ALA A 499 -24.82 6.17 -2.03
N VAL A 500 -24.52 4.87 -2.19
CA VAL A 500 -24.03 3.96 -1.12
C VAL A 500 -22.49 3.87 -1.13
N ASP A 501 -21.92 3.71 0.07
CA ASP A 501 -20.48 3.54 0.36
C ASP A 501 -19.83 2.31 -0.32
N THR A 502 -18.55 2.44 -0.68
CA THR A 502 -17.76 1.43 -1.41
C THR A 502 -16.28 1.37 -0.96
N THR A 503 -15.97 1.63 0.31
CA THR A 503 -14.58 1.68 0.81
C THR A 503 -13.85 0.32 0.85
N THR A 504 -13.00 0.07 -0.14
CA THR A 504 -11.73 -0.69 0.04
C THR A 504 -10.59 0.08 -0.60
N LEU A 505 -9.53 0.35 0.16
CA LEU A 505 -8.46 1.30 -0.21
C LEU A 505 -7.76 0.98 -1.54
N ALA A 506 -7.72 -0.28 -1.96
CA ALA A 506 -6.99 -0.71 -3.15
C ALA A 506 -7.65 -0.30 -4.48
N ALA A 507 -8.98 -0.17 -4.55
CA ALA A 507 -9.68 0.02 -5.83
C ALA A 507 -9.48 1.44 -6.40
N HIS A 508 -9.52 2.46 -5.53
CA HIS A 508 -9.42 3.86 -5.89
C HIS A 508 -8.01 4.28 -6.36
N ASP A 509 -6.94 3.69 -5.80
CA ASP A 509 -5.56 4.01 -6.18
C ASP A 509 -5.21 3.59 -7.63
N PHE A 510 -6.02 2.68 -8.19
CA PHE A 510 -5.79 2.07 -9.51
C PHE A 510 -6.80 2.46 -10.60
N ASP A 511 -7.68 3.45 -10.36
CA ASP A 511 -8.76 3.82 -11.31
C ASP A 511 -9.61 2.59 -11.72
N VAL A 512 -9.95 1.77 -10.72
CA VAL A 512 -10.84 0.60 -10.84
C VAL A 512 -12.04 0.82 -9.90
N ASP A 513 -13.21 1.15 -10.44
CA ASP A 513 -14.41 1.41 -9.64
C ASP A 513 -15.19 0.11 -9.37
N ASN A 514 -15.71 -0.06 -8.15
CA ASN A 514 -16.40 -1.28 -7.73
C ASN A 514 -17.73 -1.56 -8.49
N ARG A 515 -18.25 -0.62 -9.30
CA ARG A 515 -19.52 -0.73 -10.03
C ARG A 515 -19.33 -0.78 -11.55
N SER A 516 -18.17 -0.36 -12.05
CA SER A 516 -17.86 -0.17 -13.47
C SER A 516 -16.49 -0.73 -13.91
N GLY A 517 -15.67 -1.18 -12.97
CA GLY A 517 -14.41 -1.88 -13.22
C GLY A 517 -13.37 -0.95 -13.79
N PHE A 518 -12.80 -1.30 -14.93
CA PHE A 518 -11.85 -0.46 -15.66
C PHE A 518 -12.54 0.64 -16.50
N MET A 519 -13.87 0.66 -16.58
CA MET A 519 -14.60 1.80 -17.13
C MET A 519 -14.76 2.90 -16.06
N PRO A 520 -14.77 4.18 -16.43
CA PRO A 520 -14.97 5.26 -15.49
C PRO A 520 -16.36 5.19 -14.82
N PRO A 521 -16.50 5.61 -13.54
CA PRO A 521 -17.75 5.53 -12.77
C PRO A 521 -18.88 6.43 -13.27
N HIS A 522 -18.55 7.37 -14.16
CA HIS A 522 -19.47 8.33 -14.76
C HIS A 522 -19.23 8.37 -16.27
N PRO A 523 -20.25 8.75 -17.08
CA PRO A 523 -20.07 8.98 -18.50
C PRO A 523 -18.87 9.93 -18.75
N PRO A 524 -17.89 9.54 -19.58
CA PRO A 524 -16.76 10.36 -19.96
C PRO A 524 -17.16 11.78 -20.38
N VAL A 525 -16.30 12.76 -20.10
CA VAL A 525 -16.52 14.16 -20.48
C VAL A 525 -16.74 14.25 -21.99
N ALA A 526 -17.91 14.74 -22.39
CA ALA A 526 -18.34 14.71 -23.79
C ALA A 526 -17.72 15.80 -24.67
N ARG A 527 -17.15 16.86 -24.06
CA ARG A 527 -16.52 17.98 -24.76
C ARG A 527 -15.49 18.67 -23.86
N LEU A 528 -14.37 19.10 -24.43
CA LEU A 528 -13.34 19.90 -23.74
C LEU A 528 -13.84 21.31 -23.35
N PRO A 529 -13.17 21.98 -22.40
CA PRO A 529 -13.37 23.41 -22.12
C PRO A 529 -13.13 24.31 -23.36
N SER A 530 -13.69 25.52 -23.31
CA SER A 530 -13.69 26.52 -24.40
C SER A 530 -12.31 26.84 -24.98
N GLU A 531 -11.27 26.71 -24.18
CA GLU A 531 -9.87 26.97 -24.46
C GLU A 531 -9.29 25.98 -25.48
N TRP A 532 -9.84 24.75 -25.53
CA TRP A 532 -9.47 23.69 -26.48
C TRP A 532 -10.62 23.30 -27.43
N GLU A 533 -11.70 24.08 -27.45
CA GLU A 533 -12.89 23.88 -28.29
C GLU A 533 -12.55 23.76 -29.79
N SER A 534 -11.47 24.38 -30.28
CA SER A 534 -11.06 24.21 -31.69
C SER A 534 -10.61 22.79 -32.05
N TRP A 535 -10.16 21.99 -31.08
CA TRP A 535 -9.93 20.55 -31.28
C TRP A 535 -11.26 19.78 -31.38
N GLU A 536 -12.24 20.11 -30.54
CA GLU A 536 -13.57 19.48 -30.61
C GLU A 536 -14.26 19.85 -31.94
N GLN A 537 -14.19 21.12 -32.37
CA GLN A 537 -14.77 21.57 -33.64
C GLN A 537 -14.14 20.91 -34.87
N ILE A 538 -12.82 20.67 -34.88
CA ILE A 538 -12.19 19.98 -36.01
C ILE A 538 -12.53 18.49 -36.03
N LEU A 539 -12.73 17.86 -34.86
CA LEU A 539 -13.21 16.48 -34.75
C LEU A 539 -14.68 16.35 -35.18
N ASP A 540 -15.56 17.23 -34.69
CA ASP A 540 -16.95 17.31 -35.11
C ASP A 540 -17.05 17.45 -36.63
N ALA A 541 -16.26 18.36 -37.23
CA ALA A 541 -16.23 18.54 -38.69
C ALA A 541 -15.83 17.26 -39.44
N ALA A 542 -14.93 16.43 -38.90
CA ALA A 542 -14.56 15.15 -39.53
C ALA A 542 -15.73 14.15 -39.55
N VAL A 543 -16.48 14.09 -38.44
CA VAL A 543 -17.64 13.20 -38.25
C VAL A 543 -18.83 13.69 -39.07
N GLU A 544 -19.14 14.99 -39.05
CA GLU A 544 -20.24 15.61 -39.79
C GLU A 544 -20.03 15.56 -41.31
N GLU A 545 -18.80 15.81 -41.79
CA GLU A 545 -18.46 15.72 -43.22
C GLU A 545 -18.34 14.26 -43.71
N ARG A 546 -18.39 13.29 -42.78
CA ARG A 546 -18.31 11.83 -43.03
C ARG A 546 -17.09 11.45 -43.87
N LEU A 547 -15.91 11.91 -43.44
CA LEU A 547 -14.67 11.70 -44.16
C LEU A 547 -14.45 10.21 -44.48
N GLN A 548 -13.87 9.96 -45.65
CA GLN A 548 -13.70 8.61 -46.20
C GLN A 548 -12.21 8.25 -46.22
N LEU A 549 -11.92 6.96 -46.06
CA LEU A 549 -10.56 6.42 -46.16
C LEU A 549 -9.92 6.81 -47.50
N GLY A 550 -8.71 7.39 -47.48
CA GLY A 550 -7.97 7.81 -48.67
C GLY A 550 -7.59 6.64 -49.60
N GLU A 551 -7.55 5.42 -49.03
CA GLU A 551 -7.29 4.17 -49.74
C GLU A 551 -8.57 3.50 -50.29
N LYS A 552 -9.76 4.09 -50.09
CA LYS A 552 -11.05 3.49 -50.48
C LYS A 552 -11.15 3.36 -52.01
N PRO A 553 -11.38 2.15 -52.55
CA PRO A 553 -11.58 1.97 -53.99
C PRO A 553 -12.78 2.78 -54.49
N GLY A 554 -12.60 3.52 -55.59
CA GLY A 554 -13.66 4.34 -56.18
C GLY A 554 -14.00 5.63 -55.42
N LEU A 555 -13.17 6.07 -54.46
CA LEU A 555 -13.33 7.33 -53.74
C LEU A 555 -13.53 8.54 -54.69
N SER A 556 -14.62 9.27 -54.52
CA SER A 556 -14.99 10.37 -55.42
C SER A 556 -14.03 11.57 -55.31
N ILE A 557 -13.95 12.38 -56.37
CA ILE A 557 -13.15 13.61 -56.37
C ILE A 557 -13.62 14.55 -55.25
N SER A 558 -14.94 14.69 -55.06
CA SER A 558 -15.52 15.53 -53.99
C SER A 558 -15.10 15.06 -52.59
N ASP A 559 -15.01 13.75 -52.34
CA ASP A 559 -14.64 13.24 -51.02
C ASP A 559 -13.12 13.34 -50.76
N ARG A 560 -12.30 13.27 -51.81
CA ARG A 560 -10.86 13.63 -51.75
C ARG A 560 -10.68 15.11 -51.42
N GLU A 561 -11.41 15.99 -52.09
CA GLU A 561 -11.36 17.45 -51.89
C GLU A 561 -11.81 17.86 -50.48
N LYS A 562 -12.93 17.31 -49.98
CA LYS A 562 -13.38 17.51 -48.58
C LYS A 562 -12.29 17.10 -47.60
N SER A 563 -11.73 15.90 -47.76
CA SER A 563 -10.69 15.37 -46.88
C SER A 563 -9.42 16.21 -46.91
N ALA A 564 -9.02 16.70 -48.09
CA ALA A 564 -7.88 17.61 -48.23
C ALA A 564 -8.15 18.97 -47.57
N LEU A 565 -9.34 19.54 -47.72
CA LEU A 565 -9.74 20.80 -47.09
C LEU A 565 -9.83 20.68 -45.56
N TRP A 566 -10.31 19.54 -45.05
CA TRP A 566 -10.28 19.24 -43.62
C TRP A 566 -8.84 19.11 -43.09
N ARG A 567 -7.96 18.36 -43.78
CA ARG A 567 -6.54 18.28 -43.42
C ARG A 567 -5.80 19.62 -43.51
N ALA A 568 -6.21 20.52 -44.41
CA ALA A 568 -5.70 21.89 -44.47
C ALA A 568 -6.09 22.68 -43.21
N ARG A 569 -7.38 22.65 -42.80
CA ARG A 569 -7.83 23.25 -41.53
C ARG A 569 -7.08 22.70 -40.32
N VAL A 570 -6.81 21.40 -40.25
CA VAL A 570 -5.99 20.80 -39.17
C VAL A 570 -4.56 21.36 -39.15
N ARG A 571 -3.96 21.66 -40.32
CA ARG A 571 -2.64 22.31 -40.43
C ARG A 571 -2.66 23.79 -40.04
N GLU A 572 -3.80 24.47 -40.20
CA GLU A 572 -4.00 25.88 -39.86
C GLU A 572 -4.36 26.12 -38.38
N LEU A 573 -4.65 25.06 -37.61
CA LEU A 573 -4.92 25.18 -36.17
C LEU A 573 -3.71 25.78 -35.42
N PRO A 574 -3.96 26.60 -34.38
CA PRO A 574 -2.90 26.98 -33.46
C PRO A 574 -2.42 25.76 -32.67
N ILE A 575 -1.11 25.71 -32.36
CA ILE A 575 -0.57 24.78 -31.36
C ILE A 575 -1.07 25.26 -29.99
N LEU A 576 -2.11 24.63 -29.45
CA LEU A 576 -2.66 24.99 -28.15
C LEU A 576 -1.77 24.46 -27.01
N PRO A 577 -1.51 25.26 -25.96
CA PRO A 577 -0.72 24.82 -24.82
C PRO A 577 -1.50 23.80 -23.98
N ILE A 578 -0.79 22.82 -23.42
CA ILE A 578 -1.37 21.83 -22.50
C ILE A 578 -1.16 22.17 -21.02
N THR A 579 -0.58 23.33 -20.71
CA THR A 579 -0.13 23.69 -19.34
C THR A 579 -1.27 23.61 -18.33
N GLU A 580 -2.45 24.12 -18.70
CA GLU A 580 -3.65 24.09 -17.85
C GLU A 580 -4.34 22.72 -17.84
N LEU A 581 -4.26 21.95 -18.94
CA LEU A 581 -4.78 20.57 -19.00
C LEU A 581 -4.13 19.68 -17.92
N ARG A 582 -2.84 19.89 -17.61
CA ARG A 582 -2.10 19.14 -16.57
C ARG A 582 -2.71 19.22 -15.17
N SER A 583 -3.66 20.13 -14.95
CA SER A 583 -4.43 20.21 -13.70
C SER A 583 -5.47 19.09 -13.53
N SER A 584 -5.93 18.46 -14.61
CA SER A 584 -7.04 17.50 -14.56
C SER A 584 -6.81 16.31 -15.49
N GLU A 585 -6.56 15.12 -14.90
CA GLU A 585 -6.40 13.88 -15.67
C GLU A 585 -7.67 13.55 -16.48
N VAL A 586 -8.86 13.91 -16.01
CA VAL A 586 -10.12 13.68 -16.77
C VAL A 586 -10.14 14.50 -18.07
N ILE A 587 -9.72 15.77 -18.02
CA ILE A 587 -9.67 16.61 -19.22
C ILE A 587 -8.50 16.18 -20.11
N LEU A 588 -7.35 15.80 -19.57
CA LEU A 588 -6.25 15.19 -20.34
C LEU A 588 -6.68 13.91 -21.06
N ARG A 589 -7.46 13.02 -20.42
CA ARG A 589 -8.00 11.80 -21.03
C ARG A 589 -8.92 12.16 -22.21
N ARG A 590 -9.82 13.14 -22.05
CA ARG A 590 -10.62 13.64 -23.18
C ARG A 590 -9.76 14.27 -24.27
N SER A 591 -8.72 15.04 -23.93
CA SER A 591 -7.80 15.63 -24.91
C SER A 591 -7.02 14.55 -25.68
N HIS A 592 -6.62 13.47 -25.02
CA HIS A 592 -6.01 12.30 -25.67
C HIS A 592 -6.97 11.67 -26.68
N VAL A 593 -8.21 11.35 -26.25
CA VAL A 593 -9.26 10.84 -27.15
C VAL A 593 -9.41 11.74 -28.37
N VAL A 594 -9.68 13.04 -28.16
CA VAL A 594 -9.92 13.99 -29.25
C VAL A 594 -8.74 14.07 -30.23
N LEU A 595 -7.51 14.24 -29.72
CA LEU A 595 -6.33 14.36 -30.57
C LEU A 595 -5.93 13.05 -31.25
N ALA A 596 -6.08 11.90 -30.60
CA ALA A 596 -5.83 10.59 -31.22
C ALA A 596 -6.84 10.30 -32.34
N TRP A 597 -8.12 10.64 -32.14
CA TRP A 597 -9.17 10.55 -33.16
C TRP A 597 -8.90 11.49 -34.35
N ILE A 598 -8.55 12.76 -34.10
CA ILE A 598 -8.13 13.71 -35.15
C ILE A 598 -6.92 13.17 -35.91
N MET A 599 -5.91 12.64 -35.21
CA MET A 599 -4.72 12.07 -35.83
C MET A 599 -5.07 10.87 -36.73
N HIS A 600 -5.95 9.97 -36.29
CA HIS A 600 -6.41 8.84 -37.11
C HIS A 600 -7.24 9.28 -38.32
N PHE A 601 -8.16 10.25 -38.18
CA PHE A 601 -8.83 10.86 -39.33
C PHE A 601 -7.83 11.51 -40.31
N TYR A 602 -6.81 12.20 -39.79
CA TYR A 602 -5.76 12.82 -40.60
C TYR A 602 -4.98 11.79 -41.38
N ILE A 603 -4.48 10.75 -40.71
CA ILE A 603 -3.67 9.69 -41.33
C ILE A 603 -4.47 8.92 -42.38
N HIS A 604 -5.64 8.40 -42.01
CA HIS A 604 -6.36 7.42 -42.84
C HIS A 604 -7.15 8.05 -44.00
N THR A 605 -7.32 9.37 -44.01
CA THR A 605 -7.87 10.11 -45.17
C THR A 605 -6.81 10.49 -46.22
N ILE A 606 -5.51 10.30 -45.94
CA ILE A 606 -4.42 10.59 -46.91
C ILE A 606 -4.39 9.50 -48.01
N PRO A 607 -4.42 9.87 -49.30
CA PRO A 607 -4.27 8.95 -50.43
C PRO A 607 -3.07 8.00 -50.29
N ALA A 608 -3.17 6.79 -50.84
CA ALA A 608 -2.16 5.75 -50.68
C ALA A 608 -0.77 6.12 -51.22
N ASP A 609 -0.73 7.02 -52.21
CA ASP A 609 0.46 7.55 -52.90
C ASP A 609 1.10 8.76 -52.20
N GLU A 610 0.46 9.32 -51.18
CA GLU A 610 0.97 10.45 -50.39
C GLU A 610 1.66 10.00 -49.08
N PRO A 611 2.75 10.69 -48.66
CA PRO A 611 3.41 10.43 -47.38
C PRO A 611 2.58 10.91 -46.19
N ILE A 612 2.67 10.21 -45.06
CA ILE A 612 1.96 10.58 -43.83
C ILE A 612 2.84 11.52 -43.00
N ALA A 613 2.48 12.80 -42.97
CA ALA A 613 3.13 13.82 -42.16
C ALA A 613 2.11 14.56 -41.28
N ILE A 614 2.12 14.23 -39.98
CA ILE A 614 1.20 14.69 -38.94
C ILE A 614 1.66 16.07 -38.46
N PRO A 615 0.81 17.11 -38.54
CA PRO A 615 1.27 18.49 -38.38
C PRO A 615 1.47 18.90 -36.92
N PRO A 616 2.28 19.95 -36.65
CA PRO A 616 2.61 20.39 -35.29
C PRO A 616 1.42 20.65 -34.35
N PRO A 617 0.27 21.22 -34.79
CA PRO A 617 -0.91 21.46 -33.94
C PRO A 617 -1.57 20.19 -33.37
N VAL A 618 -1.27 19.02 -33.95
CA VAL A 618 -1.69 17.72 -33.42
C VAL A 618 -0.50 17.04 -32.73
N THR A 619 0.65 16.99 -33.40
CA THR A 619 1.88 16.32 -32.91
C THR A 619 2.30 16.80 -31.53
N ILE A 620 2.54 18.10 -31.34
CA ILE A 620 3.13 18.64 -30.12
C ILE A 620 2.21 18.40 -28.90
N PRO A 621 0.93 18.83 -28.89
CA PRO A 621 0.08 18.63 -27.73
C PRO A 621 -0.21 17.16 -27.46
N LEU A 622 -0.42 16.32 -28.50
CA LEU A 622 -0.64 14.88 -28.31
C LEU A 622 0.55 14.22 -27.63
N LEU A 623 1.78 14.46 -28.10
CA LEU A 623 2.98 13.88 -27.48
C LEU A 623 3.19 14.35 -26.04
N GLN A 624 2.93 15.63 -25.75
CA GLN A 624 3.00 16.16 -24.38
C GLN A 624 1.93 15.54 -23.45
N ILE A 625 0.72 15.30 -23.95
CA ILE A 625 -0.37 14.63 -23.20
C ILE A 625 -0.03 13.15 -22.97
N CYS A 626 0.42 12.46 -24.01
CA CYS A 626 0.86 11.06 -23.97
C CYS A 626 1.99 10.84 -22.96
N ALA A 627 2.99 11.74 -22.92
CA ALA A 627 4.06 11.70 -21.92
C ALA A 627 3.52 11.84 -20.48
N HIS A 628 2.52 12.69 -20.25
CA HIS A 628 1.91 12.88 -18.92
C HIS A 628 1.01 11.69 -18.51
N LEU A 629 0.15 11.21 -19.41
CA LEU A 629 -0.74 10.05 -19.19
C LEU A 629 0.01 8.70 -19.22
N GLN A 630 1.26 8.71 -19.65
CA GLN A 630 2.13 7.56 -19.94
C GLN A 630 1.55 6.60 -21.00
N LEU A 631 0.80 7.14 -21.96
CA LEU A 631 0.24 6.38 -23.09
C LEU A 631 1.07 6.59 -24.38
N PRO A 632 1.01 5.66 -25.34
CA PRO A 632 1.52 5.87 -26.68
C PRO A 632 0.62 6.85 -27.47
N PRO A 633 1.17 7.64 -28.41
CA PRO A 633 0.43 8.63 -29.22
C PRO A 633 -0.24 7.96 -30.42
N VAL A 634 -1.24 7.14 -30.13
CA VAL A 634 -2.05 6.39 -31.09
C VAL A 634 -3.39 6.07 -30.44
N LEU A 635 -4.43 5.86 -31.24
CA LEU A 635 -5.73 5.44 -30.73
C LEU A 635 -5.60 4.09 -29.99
N THR A 636 -6.12 4.02 -28.76
CA THR A 636 -6.05 2.82 -27.92
C THR A 636 -7.44 2.24 -27.64
N TYR A 637 -7.48 0.99 -27.16
CA TYR A 637 -8.71 0.39 -26.62
C TYR A 637 -9.37 1.24 -25.53
N SER A 638 -8.57 1.98 -24.74
CA SER A 638 -9.12 2.87 -23.72
C SER A 638 -9.87 4.05 -24.33
N ASP A 639 -9.42 4.56 -25.48
CA ASP A 639 -10.11 5.63 -26.21
C ASP A 639 -11.39 5.10 -26.88
N ASP A 640 -11.32 3.97 -27.58
CA ASP A 640 -12.46 3.39 -28.33
C ASP A 640 -13.58 2.86 -27.44
N VAL A 641 -13.27 2.38 -26.23
CA VAL A 641 -14.20 1.61 -25.40
C VAL A 641 -14.42 2.25 -24.03
N LEU A 642 -13.34 2.49 -23.26
CA LEU A 642 -13.46 2.91 -21.87
C LEU A 642 -13.90 4.38 -21.74
N TYR A 643 -13.41 5.26 -22.62
CA TYR A 643 -13.70 6.69 -22.61
C TYR A 643 -14.61 7.18 -23.77
N ASN A 644 -15.10 6.30 -24.65
CA ASN A 644 -16.04 6.62 -25.74
C ASN A 644 -17.44 6.03 -25.51
N TRP A 645 -18.07 6.36 -24.37
CA TRP A 645 -19.47 5.99 -24.11
C TRP A 645 -20.27 7.11 -23.43
N ALA A 646 -21.58 7.06 -23.58
CA ALA A 646 -22.54 7.92 -22.89
C ALA A 646 -23.85 7.16 -22.65
N LEU A 647 -24.72 7.72 -21.82
CA LEU A 647 -26.06 7.17 -21.62
C LEU A 647 -27.01 7.63 -22.72
N LYS A 648 -27.76 6.69 -23.32
CA LYS A 648 -28.85 6.95 -24.28
C LYS A 648 -29.99 7.76 -23.64
N ARG A 649 -30.25 7.51 -22.35
CA ARG A 649 -31.23 8.23 -21.51
C ARG A 649 -30.62 8.46 -20.13
N PRO A 650 -30.88 9.60 -19.46
CA PRO A 650 -30.51 9.79 -18.07
C PRO A 650 -30.99 8.63 -17.19
N SER A 651 -30.17 8.23 -16.22
CA SER A 651 -30.49 7.16 -15.28
C SER A 651 -29.99 7.52 -13.90
N THR A 652 -30.75 7.14 -12.88
CA THR A 652 -30.36 7.20 -11.46
C THR A 652 -29.70 5.92 -10.98
N ALA A 653 -29.56 4.90 -11.84
CA ALA A 653 -28.90 3.65 -11.50
C ALA A 653 -27.38 3.86 -11.35
N LEU A 654 -26.80 3.28 -10.31
CA LEU A 654 -25.38 3.41 -9.96
C LEU A 654 -24.42 2.69 -10.93
N THR A 655 -24.92 1.74 -11.73
CA THR A 655 -24.19 1.03 -12.78
C THR A 655 -24.91 1.23 -14.13
N PRO A 656 -24.19 1.53 -15.23
CA PRO A 656 -24.81 1.66 -16.55
C PRO A 656 -25.44 0.34 -17.03
N ALA A 657 -26.75 0.36 -17.31
CA ALA A 657 -27.42 -0.79 -17.91
C ALA A 657 -26.97 -1.00 -19.37
N PHE A 658 -26.63 -2.24 -19.75
CA PHE A 658 -26.03 -2.58 -21.06
C PHE A 658 -26.79 -2.05 -22.29
N HIS A 659 -28.12 -1.98 -22.21
CA HIS A 659 -28.98 -1.49 -23.28
C HIS A 659 -29.06 0.04 -23.37
N ASN A 660 -28.61 0.76 -22.34
CA ASN A 660 -28.68 2.21 -22.21
C ASN A 660 -27.37 2.92 -22.57
N LEU A 661 -26.38 2.20 -23.10
CA LEU A 661 -25.12 2.76 -23.59
C LEU A 661 -25.21 3.19 -25.06
N ARG A 662 -24.53 4.28 -25.43
CA ARG A 662 -24.20 4.71 -26.80
C ARG A 662 -22.74 5.17 -26.86
N CYS A 663 -22.13 5.25 -28.03
CA CYS A 663 -20.82 5.89 -28.19
C CYS A 663 -20.93 7.43 -28.23
N GLN A 664 -19.81 8.13 -28.06
CA GLN A 664 -19.71 9.58 -28.21
C GLN A 664 -19.21 9.98 -29.61
N THR A 665 -18.24 9.24 -30.13
CA THR A 665 -17.55 9.48 -31.41
C THR A 665 -17.44 8.18 -32.21
N LEU A 666 -17.59 8.26 -33.53
CA LEU A 666 -17.53 7.16 -34.50
C LEU A 666 -16.85 7.66 -35.78
N PHE A 667 -16.04 6.83 -36.45
CA PHE A 667 -15.37 7.20 -37.70
C PHE A 667 -16.34 7.18 -38.89
N THR A 668 -17.19 6.16 -38.93
CA THR A 668 -18.10 5.87 -40.04
C THR A 668 -19.54 6.31 -39.75
N GLY A 669 -19.88 6.47 -38.47
CA GLY A 669 -21.26 6.68 -38.02
C GLY A 669 -22.17 5.46 -38.22
N LEU A 670 -21.61 4.28 -38.54
CA LEU A 670 -22.37 3.05 -38.75
C LEU A 670 -22.76 2.41 -37.41
N ARG A 671 -23.95 1.80 -37.38
CA ARG A 671 -24.41 0.99 -36.24
C ARG A 671 -23.44 -0.15 -35.93
N ASP A 672 -22.85 -0.74 -36.96
CA ASP A 672 -21.86 -1.82 -36.88
C ASP A 672 -20.59 -1.40 -36.13
N GLU A 673 -20.20 -0.12 -36.22
CA GLU A 673 -19.07 0.42 -35.48
C GLU A 673 -19.44 0.62 -34.00
N GLU A 674 -20.58 1.28 -33.73
CA GLU A 674 -21.08 1.48 -32.37
C GLU A 674 -21.25 0.14 -31.63
N GLU A 675 -21.82 -0.88 -32.28
CA GLU A 675 -22.04 -2.18 -31.65
C GLU A 675 -20.75 -2.96 -31.37
N PHE A 676 -19.69 -2.74 -32.16
CA PHE A 676 -18.38 -3.32 -31.92
C PHE A 676 -17.73 -2.75 -30.64
N TYR A 677 -17.74 -1.42 -30.48
CA TYR A 677 -17.26 -0.79 -29.24
C TYR A 677 -18.16 -1.11 -28.05
N LEU A 678 -19.48 -1.03 -28.21
CA LEU A 678 -20.42 -1.29 -27.12
C LEU A 678 -20.43 -2.75 -26.66
N THR A 679 -20.18 -3.72 -27.54
CA THR A 679 -19.99 -5.12 -27.10
C THR A 679 -18.77 -5.23 -26.18
N SER A 680 -17.67 -4.55 -26.52
CA SER A 680 -16.47 -4.49 -25.68
C SER A 680 -16.76 -3.82 -24.33
N ALA A 681 -17.46 -2.67 -24.31
CA ALA A 681 -17.86 -1.98 -23.09
C ALA A 681 -18.78 -2.83 -22.18
N ARG A 682 -19.69 -3.61 -22.77
CA ARG A 682 -20.56 -4.54 -22.01
C ARG A 682 -19.77 -5.70 -21.40
N ILE A 683 -18.69 -6.16 -22.05
CA ILE A 683 -17.77 -7.16 -21.49
C ILE A 683 -17.04 -6.57 -20.28
N GLU A 684 -16.52 -5.34 -20.37
CA GLU A 684 -15.88 -4.64 -19.24
C GLU A 684 -16.84 -4.48 -18.05
N LEU A 685 -18.05 -3.95 -18.27
CA LEU A 685 -19.07 -3.81 -17.20
C LEU A 685 -19.53 -5.16 -16.64
N ARG A 686 -19.57 -6.23 -17.45
CA ARG A 686 -19.89 -7.57 -16.94
C ARG A 686 -18.73 -8.15 -16.12
N GLY A 687 -17.50 -7.75 -16.41
CA GLY A 687 -16.28 -8.14 -15.70
C GLY A 687 -16.16 -7.59 -14.27
N VAL A 688 -16.97 -6.62 -13.87
CA VAL A 688 -16.99 -6.06 -12.51
C VAL A 688 -17.12 -7.15 -11.45
N GLU A 689 -18.09 -8.04 -11.60
CA GLU A 689 -18.28 -9.17 -10.67
C GLU A 689 -17.08 -10.14 -10.67
N ALA A 690 -16.34 -10.27 -11.79
CA ALA A 690 -15.13 -11.06 -11.79
C ALA A 690 -14.06 -10.42 -10.88
N LEU A 691 -13.88 -9.10 -10.95
CA LEU A 691 -12.94 -8.36 -10.08
C LEU A 691 -13.35 -8.44 -8.60
N GLU A 692 -14.66 -8.36 -8.29
CA GLU A 692 -15.19 -8.56 -6.94
C GLU A 692 -14.87 -9.97 -6.39
N LEU A 693 -15.07 -11.01 -7.21
CA LEU A 693 -14.77 -12.40 -6.86
C LEU A 693 -13.28 -12.65 -6.70
N MET A 694 -12.43 -11.98 -7.49
CA MET A 694 -10.97 -12.01 -7.31
C MET A 694 -10.59 -11.46 -5.94
N ARG A 695 -11.09 -10.26 -5.59
CA ARG A 695 -10.85 -9.64 -4.27
C ARG A 695 -11.31 -10.54 -3.14
N ALA A 696 -12.56 -10.99 -3.16
CA ALA A 696 -13.11 -11.88 -2.13
C ALA A 696 -12.33 -13.19 -1.98
N THR A 697 -11.81 -13.74 -3.08
CA THR A 697 -10.94 -14.92 -3.06
C THR A 697 -9.59 -14.63 -2.39
N MET A 698 -8.98 -13.48 -2.67
CA MET A 698 -7.71 -13.08 -2.04
C MET A 698 -7.86 -12.81 -0.54
N ASP A 699 -9.00 -12.22 -0.12
CA ASP A 699 -9.32 -11.98 1.29
C ASP A 699 -9.46 -13.31 2.06
N GLU A 700 -10.21 -14.29 1.54
CA GLU A 700 -10.34 -15.63 2.16
C GLU A 700 -9.01 -16.42 2.13
N ALA A 701 -8.21 -16.27 1.06
CA ALA A 701 -6.89 -16.89 0.93
C ALA A 701 -5.87 -16.41 1.98
N PHE A 702 -6.12 -15.25 2.61
CA PHE A 702 -5.34 -14.80 3.75
C PHE A 702 -5.66 -15.61 5.02
N VAL A 703 -6.94 -15.94 5.25
CA VAL A 703 -7.45 -16.67 6.42
C VAL A 703 -6.99 -18.13 6.42
N GLY A 704 -7.19 -18.84 5.30
CA GLY A 704 -6.59 -20.15 5.07
C GLY A 704 -7.13 -21.33 5.90
N ASP A 705 -8.38 -21.30 6.35
CA ASP A 705 -9.05 -22.43 7.01
C ASP A 705 -9.99 -23.23 6.07
N ASP A 706 -10.57 -24.33 6.57
CA ASP A 706 -11.51 -25.18 5.83
C ASP A 706 -12.78 -24.43 5.35
N ILE A 707 -13.14 -23.33 5.99
CA ILE A 707 -14.32 -22.52 5.63
C ILE A 707 -13.94 -21.58 4.49
N ALA A 708 -12.78 -20.94 4.56
CA ALA A 708 -12.20 -20.14 3.50
C ALA A 708 -12.04 -20.96 2.20
N ILE A 709 -11.49 -22.19 2.28
CA ILE A 709 -11.39 -23.10 1.12
C ILE A 709 -12.75 -23.33 0.45
N ARG A 710 -13.82 -23.54 1.23
CA ARG A 710 -15.19 -23.71 0.69
C ARG A 710 -15.74 -22.44 0.07
N ARG A 711 -15.45 -21.26 0.64
CA ARG A 711 -15.86 -19.96 0.08
C ARG A 711 -15.14 -19.67 -1.24
N ILE A 712 -13.82 -19.85 -1.27
CA ILE A 712 -13.01 -19.75 -2.50
C ILE A 712 -13.55 -20.69 -3.58
N THR A 713 -13.84 -21.95 -3.24
CA THR A 713 -14.47 -22.91 -4.17
C THR A 713 -15.77 -22.35 -4.76
N GLY A 714 -16.64 -21.76 -3.94
CA GLY A 714 -17.87 -21.11 -4.40
C GLY A 714 -17.63 -19.89 -5.29
N PHE A 715 -16.63 -19.07 -4.97
CA PHE A 715 -16.26 -17.89 -5.76
C PHE A 715 -15.70 -18.28 -7.13
N LEU A 716 -14.87 -19.32 -7.22
CA LEU A 716 -14.34 -19.84 -8.48
C LEU A 716 -15.44 -20.43 -9.37
N LEU A 717 -16.39 -21.19 -8.81
CA LEU A 717 -17.55 -21.66 -9.57
C LEU A 717 -18.42 -20.50 -10.10
N ARG A 718 -18.57 -19.41 -9.32
CA ARG A 718 -19.25 -18.20 -9.82
C ARG A 718 -18.42 -17.50 -10.89
N LEU A 719 -17.11 -17.37 -10.73
CA LEU A 719 -16.19 -16.75 -11.69
C LEU A 719 -16.22 -17.48 -13.04
N ALA A 720 -16.20 -18.82 -13.05
CA ALA A 720 -16.37 -19.62 -14.27
C ALA A 720 -17.67 -19.27 -15.00
N LYS A 721 -18.78 -19.09 -14.26
CA LYS A 721 -20.05 -18.63 -14.84
C LYS A 721 -19.98 -17.19 -15.36
N VAL A 722 -19.34 -16.25 -14.65
CA VAL A 722 -19.12 -14.87 -15.13
C VAL A 722 -18.36 -14.88 -16.47
N VAL A 723 -17.27 -15.63 -16.58
CA VAL A 723 -16.48 -15.76 -17.82
C VAL A 723 -17.30 -16.40 -18.96
N GLY A 724 -18.18 -17.37 -18.64
CA GLY A 724 -19.16 -17.90 -19.60
C GLY A 724 -20.20 -16.86 -20.08
N GLU A 725 -20.55 -15.90 -19.24
CA GLU A 725 -21.41 -14.77 -19.60
C GLU A 725 -20.63 -13.74 -20.48
N LEU A 726 -19.34 -13.47 -20.19
CA LEU A 726 -18.45 -12.68 -21.07
C LEU A 726 -18.34 -13.29 -22.48
N LYS A 727 -18.20 -14.62 -22.57
CA LYS A 727 -18.17 -15.38 -23.83
C LYS A 727 -19.44 -15.19 -24.64
N SER A 728 -20.58 -15.13 -23.96
CA SER A 728 -21.89 -14.95 -24.58
C SER A 728 -22.04 -13.53 -25.16
N LEU A 729 -21.59 -12.50 -24.42
CA LEU A 729 -21.53 -11.12 -24.91
C LEU A 729 -20.61 -10.98 -26.13
N LEU A 730 -19.42 -11.61 -26.11
CA LEU A 730 -18.47 -11.58 -27.23
C LEU A 730 -19.06 -12.19 -28.51
N LEU A 731 -19.84 -13.27 -28.41
CA LEU A 731 -20.50 -13.88 -29.56
C LEU A 731 -21.68 -13.06 -30.09
N ALA A 732 -22.34 -12.27 -29.23
CA ALA A 732 -23.48 -11.43 -29.57
C ALA A 732 -23.12 -10.22 -30.45
N VAL A 733 -21.83 -9.86 -30.63
CA VAL A 733 -21.39 -8.81 -31.58
C VAL A 733 -21.95 -9.03 -33.00
N ARG A 734 -22.21 -10.30 -33.35
CA ARG A 734 -22.82 -10.73 -34.62
C ARG A 734 -24.28 -10.31 -34.83
N GLU A 735 -24.96 -9.82 -33.80
CA GLU A 735 -26.36 -9.39 -33.87
C GLU A 735 -26.50 -7.93 -34.35
N GLY A 736 -25.42 -7.16 -34.37
CA GLY A 736 -25.44 -5.76 -34.81
C GLY A 736 -24.18 -5.21 -35.46
N CYS A 737 -23.16 -6.04 -35.71
CA CYS A 737 -21.96 -5.69 -36.48
C CYS A 737 -21.69 -6.76 -37.54
N ASP A 738 -21.81 -6.41 -38.83
CA ASP A 738 -21.54 -7.33 -39.94
C ASP A 738 -20.01 -7.52 -40.18
N PRO A 739 -19.53 -8.76 -40.41
CA PRO A 739 -18.11 -9.04 -40.62
C PRO A 739 -17.46 -8.35 -41.84
N GLU A 740 -18.18 -8.13 -42.94
CA GLU A 740 -17.66 -7.42 -44.11
C GLU A 740 -17.66 -5.90 -43.88
N VAL A 741 -18.70 -5.36 -43.24
CA VAL A 741 -18.74 -3.94 -42.86
C VAL A 741 -17.59 -3.62 -41.90
N PHE A 742 -17.38 -4.46 -40.88
CA PHE A 742 -16.25 -4.33 -39.97
C PHE A 742 -14.91 -4.36 -40.70
N TYR A 743 -14.68 -5.36 -41.57
CA TYR A 743 -13.38 -5.54 -42.19
C TYR A 743 -13.03 -4.42 -43.21
N ASN A 744 -14.01 -3.97 -44.00
CA ASN A 744 -13.77 -3.07 -45.13
C ASN A 744 -13.97 -1.59 -44.79
N GLU A 745 -14.94 -1.24 -43.93
CA GLU A 745 -15.31 0.15 -43.65
C GLU A 745 -14.80 0.66 -42.29
N ILE A 746 -14.71 -0.22 -41.28
CA ILE A 746 -14.41 0.16 -39.88
C ILE A 746 -12.94 -0.10 -39.51
N ARG A 747 -12.49 -1.35 -39.60
CA ARG A 747 -11.13 -1.80 -39.25
C ARG A 747 -9.99 -0.94 -39.85
N PRO A 748 -10.07 -0.38 -41.08
CA PRO A 748 -8.97 0.43 -41.61
C PRO A 748 -8.65 1.68 -40.80
N TRP A 749 -9.62 2.31 -40.14
CA TRP A 749 -9.41 3.48 -39.28
C TRP A 749 -8.56 3.19 -38.04
N PHE A 750 -8.46 1.92 -37.64
CA PHE A 750 -7.73 1.46 -36.45
C PHE A 750 -6.30 1.00 -36.76
N LYS A 751 -5.84 1.12 -38.02
CA LYS A 751 -4.52 0.59 -38.38
C LYS A 751 -3.40 1.45 -37.80
N GLY A 752 -2.71 0.94 -36.78
CA GLY A 752 -1.40 1.45 -36.38
C GLY A 752 -0.31 1.10 -37.39
N VAL A 753 0.87 1.71 -37.26
CA VAL A 753 2.02 1.57 -38.20
C VAL A 753 2.40 0.12 -38.47
N ASP A 754 2.37 -0.75 -37.45
CA ASP A 754 2.82 -2.15 -37.56
C ASP A 754 1.75 -3.13 -38.09
N SER A 755 0.56 -2.64 -38.46
CA SER A 755 -0.58 -3.43 -38.94
C SER A 755 -0.33 -4.15 -40.27
N ASP A 756 0.36 -3.53 -41.24
CA ASP A 756 0.54 -4.06 -42.60
C ASP A 756 2.02 -4.12 -43.02
N ALA A 757 2.68 -5.23 -42.70
CA ALA A 757 4.14 -5.40 -42.89
C ALA A 757 4.64 -5.36 -44.35
N ALA A 758 3.75 -5.36 -45.34
CA ALA A 758 4.12 -5.26 -46.76
C ALA A 758 4.05 -3.83 -47.32
N ASN A 759 3.31 -2.91 -46.67
CA ASN A 759 2.98 -1.57 -47.18
C ASN A 759 2.87 -0.51 -46.06
N SER A 760 3.50 -0.72 -44.89
CA SER A 760 3.43 0.20 -43.75
C SER A 760 4.07 1.55 -44.08
N ARG A 761 3.24 2.56 -44.35
CA ARG A 761 3.67 3.95 -44.51
C ARG A 761 4.17 4.49 -43.15
N LYS A 762 5.40 5.01 -43.09
CA LYS A 762 5.94 5.63 -41.86
C LYS A 762 5.11 6.85 -41.52
N TRP A 763 4.71 6.97 -40.25
CA TRP A 763 4.11 8.19 -39.72
C TRP A 763 5.22 9.17 -39.33
N ILE A 764 5.21 10.37 -39.91
CA ILE A 764 6.18 11.43 -39.62
C ILE A 764 5.50 12.46 -38.72
N PHE A 765 6.08 12.72 -37.56
CA PHE A 765 5.59 13.69 -36.58
C PHE A 765 6.33 15.02 -36.79
N GLU A 766 5.66 16.03 -37.36
CA GLU A 766 6.24 17.36 -37.62
C GLU A 766 6.31 18.22 -36.35
N GLY A 767 7.36 19.03 -36.20
CA GLY A 767 7.50 20.02 -35.13
C GLY A 767 8.18 19.51 -33.85
N LEU A 768 8.79 18.31 -33.85
CA LEU A 768 9.57 17.80 -32.72
C LEU A 768 10.74 18.72 -32.32
N ASP A 769 11.27 19.50 -33.27
CA ASP A 769 12.31 20.50 -33.06
C ASP A 769 11.85 21.71 -32.22
N GLN A 770 10.54 21.90 -32.05
CA GLN A 770 9.94 23.00 -31.29
C GLN A 770 9.86 22.71 -29.79
N ASP A 771 9.97 21.45 -29.37
CA ASP A 771 10.03 21.04 -27.96
C ASP A 771 11.10 19.96 -27.76
N PRO A 772 12.31 20.33 -27.28
CA PRO A 772 13.43 19.40 -27.06
C PRO A 772 13.17 18.27 -26.05
N SER A 773 12.04 18.28 -25.33
CA SER A 773 11.65 17.18 -24.44
C SER A 773 10.94 16.03 -25.17
N LEU A 774 10.52 16.24 -26.43
CA LEU A 774 9.83 15.25 -27.24
C LEU A 774 10.80 14.36 -28.02
N SER A 775 10.37 13.14 -28.32
CA SER A 775 11.13 12.15 -29.11
C SER A 775 10.22 11.43 -30.10
N GLU A 776 10.79 10.86 -31.15
CA GLU A 776 10.02 10.15 -32.18
C GLU A 776 9.34 8.90 -31.60
N PRO A 777 8.00 8.76 -31.67
CA PRO A 777 7.29 7.64 -31.05
C PRO A 777 7.66 6.29 -31.64
N GLN A 778 7.90 5.31 -30.75
CA GLN A 778 8.20 3.93 -31.14
C GLN A 778 6.97 3.00 -31.02
N GLU A 779 6.03 3.34 -30.15
CA GLU A 779 4.82 2.55 -29.87
C GLU A 779 3.62 3.15 -30.60
N LEU A 780 3.26 2.56 -31.74
CA LEU A 780 2.23 3.05 -32.67
C LEU A 780 1.34 1.89 -33.19
N SER A 781 1.11 0.86 -32.39
CA SER A 781 0.17 -0.22 -32.70
C SER A 781 -1.28 0.22 -32.52
N GLY A 782 -2.18 -0.25 -33.37
CA GLY A 782 -3.60 0.11 -33.29
C GLY A 782 -4.33 -0.49 -32.09
N PRO A 783 -5.56 -0.05 -31.81
CA PRO A 783 -6.37 -0.58 -30.72
C PRO A 783 -6.64 -2.08 -30.93
N SER A 784 -6.62 -2.84 -29.84
CA SER A 784 -6.92 -4.28 -29.87
C SER A 784 -7.42 -4.78 -28.52
N ALA A 785 -8.19 -5.88 -28.51
CA ALA A 785 -8.65 -6.52 -27.28
C ALA A 785 -7.51 -7.01 -26.36
N GLY A 786 -6.28 -7.12 -26.86
CA GLY A 786 -5.08 -7.38 -26.04
C GLY A 786 -4.66 -6.20 -25.17
N GLN A 787 -5.33 -5.05 -25.26
CA GLN A 787 -5.14 -3.87 -24.42
C GLN A 787 -6.24 -3.75 -23.33
N SER A 788 -7.16 -4.73 -23.22
CA SER A 788 -8.16 -4.76 -22.14
C SER A 788 -7.52 -5.23 -20.83
N SER A 789 -7.56 -4.36 -19.82
CA SER A 789 -7.05 -4.62 -18.46
C SER A 789 -7.76 -5.82 -17.79
N LEU A 790 -9.06 -6.01 -18.05
CA LEU A 790 -9.87 -7.11 -17.50
C LEU A 790 -9.36 -8.50 -17.93
N ILE A 791 -8.97 -8.65 -19.19
CA ILE A 791 -8.47 -9.94 -19.70
C ILE A 791 -7.14 -10.30 -19.01
N HIS A 792 -6.24 -9.33 -18.84
CA HIS A 792 -4.99 -9.53 -18.12
C HIS A 792 -5.21 -9.82 -16.63
N ALA A 793 -6.19 -9.17 -15.99
CA ALA A 793 -6.53 -9.44 -14.60
C ALA A 793 -6.97 -10.91 -14.38
N LEU A 794 -7.80 -11.45 -15.30
CA LEU A 794 -8.20 -12.86 -15.30
C LEU A 794 -7.00 -13.81 -15.44
N ASP A 795 -6.07 -13.50 -16.34
CA ASP A 795 -4.86 -14.31 -16.57
C ASP A 795 -3.90 -14.33 -15.38
N ILE A 796 -3.67 -13.17 -14.76
CA ILE A 796 -2.79 -13.05 -13.59
C ILE A 796 -3.42 -13.77 -12.40
N PHE A 797 -4.69 -13.51 -12.11
CA PHE A 797 -5.38 -14.07 -10.94
C PHE A 797 -5.46 -15.59 -10.98
N LEU A 798 -5.77 -16.17 -12.15
CA LEU A 798 -5.79 -17.63 -12.33
C LEU A 798 -4.37 -18.23 -12.50
N GLY A 799 -3.30 -17.44 -12.50
CA GLY A 799 -1.93 -17.92 -12.72
C GLY A 799 -1.65 -18.42 -14.14
N VAL A 800 -2.51 -18.07 -15.11
CA VAL A 800 -2.46 -18.49 -16.51
C VAL A 800 -1.46 -17.66 -17.32
N GLU A 801 -1.13 -16.44 -16.88
CA GLU A 801 -0.15 -15.55 -17.53
C GLU A 801 1.19 -16.26 -17.83
N GLN A 802 1.68 -17.07 -16.90
CA GLN A 802 2.96 -17.78 -17.01
C GLN A 802 3.01 -18.76 -18.20
N TYR A 803 1.85 -19.29 -18.59
CA TYR A 803 1.69 -20.29 -19.64
C TYR A 803 1.24 -19.66 -20.96
N SER A 804 0.28 -18.74 -20.91
CA SER A 804 -0.30 -18.13 -22.11
C SER A 804 0.45 -16.90 -22.64
N HIS A 805 1.38 -16.32 -21.87
CA HIS A 805 2.32 -15.30 -22.38
C HIS A 805 3.69 -15.92 -22.75
N SER A 806 3.91 -17.19 -22.40
CA SER A 806 5.09 -17.99 -22.77
C SER A 806 4.86 -18.75 -24.10
N ALA A 807 5.95 -19.16 -24.75
CA ALA A 807 5.96 -19.28 -26.21
C ALA A 807 5.52 -20.62 -26.81
N THR A 808 4.61 -20.51 -27.78
CA THR A 808 4.39 -21.47 -28.87
C THR A 808 4.77 -20.85 -30.24
N ILE A 809 4.25 -21.33 -31.37
CA ILE A 809 5.09 -21.71 -32.53
C ILE A 809 5.30 -20.58 -33.58
N THR A 810 6.46 -20.50 -34.25
CA THR A 810 6.54 -20.25 -35.71
C THR A 810 7.36 -21.37 -36.35
N GLY A 811 6.81 -22.01 -37.39
CA GLY A 811 7.36 -23.27 -37.91
C GLY A 811 7.97 -23.09 -39.29
N SER A 812 9.29 -23.21 -39.38
CA SER A 812 9.93 -23.87 -40.52
C SER A 812 11.14 -24.65 -39.99
N SER A 813 11.43 -25.79 -40.60
CA SER A 813 12.58 -26.61 -40.25
C SER A 813 13.76 -26.24 -41.14
N THR A 814 14.85 -25.71 -40.57
CA THR A 814 16.23 -26.26 -40.68
C THR A 814 17.27 -25.31 -40.04
N SER A 815 18.23 -25.92 -39.33
CA SER A 815 19.63 -25.48 -39.10
C SER A 815 19.95 -24.16 -38.35
N LEU A 816 20.78 -24.32 -37.31
CA LEU A 816 21.71 -23.38 -36.65
C LEU A 816 21.20 -22.53 -35.47
N ASP A 817 21.91 -22.66 -34.34
CA ASP A 817 21.44 -22.38 -32.98
C ASP A 817 21.54 -20.92 -32.49
N VAL A 818 21.71 -19.95 -33.39
CA VAL A 818 21.92 -18.53 -33.01
C VAL A 818 20.63 -17.71 -33.05
N GLU A 819 19.71 -17.97 -33.98
CA GLU A 819 18.44 -17.20 -34.10
C GLU A 819 17.40 -17.54 -33.00
N ARG A 820 17.69 -18.57 -32.18
CA ARG A 820 16.74 -19.15 -31.23
C ARG A 820 16.44 -18.29 -30.00
N GLU A 821 17.36 -17.39 -29.60
CA GLU A 821 17.15 -16.48 -28.48
C GLU A 821 16.41 -15.19 -28.88
N GLU A 822 16.81 -14.55 -29.98
CA GLU A 822 16.15 -13.33 -30.46
C GLU A 822 14.67 -13.57 -30.82
N ALA A 823 14.35 -14.73 -31.40
CA ALA A 823 12.97 -15.11 -31.69
C ALA A 823 12.14 -15.41 -30.43
N LYS A 824 12.77 -15.93 -29.37
CA LYS A 824 12.14 -16.18 -28.05
C LYS A 824 11.69 -14.86 -27.41
N ASN A 825 12.56 -13.85 -27.42
CA ASN A 825 12.31 -12.55 -26.78
C ASN A 825 11.15 -11.77 -27.42
N ARG A 826 10.89 -11.95 -28.72
CA ARG A 826 9.85 -11.20 -29.47
C ARG A 826 8.40 -11.59 -29.15
N LYS A 827 8.11 -12.74 -28.52
CA LYS A 827 6.73 -13.21 -28.26
C LYS A 827 6.22 -12.91 -26.85
N GLN A 828 7.03 -13.17 -25.81
CA GLN A 828 6.76 -12.70 -24.44
C GLN A 828 6.53 -11.17 -24.40
N ALA A 829 7.13 -10.47 -25.37
CA ALA A 829 6.95 -9.04 -25.56
C ALA A 829 5.52 -8.61 -25.92
N PHE A 830 4.66 -9.37 -26.63
CA PHE A 830 3.43 -8.77 -27.18
C PHE A 830 2.40 -8.36 -26.11
N LEU A 831 1.93 -9.28 -25.26
CA LEU A 831 0.94 -8.93 -24.22
C LEU A 831 1.55 -8.00 -23.15
N ASN A 832 2.86 -8.08 -22.91
CA ASN A 832 3.55 -7.15 -22.02
C ASN A 832 3.71 -5.76 -22.66
N ARG A 833 3.89 -5.66 -23.99
CA ARG A 833 3.89 -4.42 -24.77
C ARG A 833 2.50 -3.81 -24.85
N MET A 834 1.43 -4.60 -25.01
CA MET A 834 0.05 -4.11 -25.01
C MET A 834 -0.36 -3.46 -23.68
N GLN A 835 0.27 -3.84 -22.55
CA GLN A 835 0.07 -3.13 -21.29
C GLN A 835 0.54 -1.67 -21.34
N LEU A 836 1.50 -1.30 -22.21
CA LEU A 836 1.92 0.10 -22.39
C LEU A 836 0.78 1.00 -22.92
N TYR A 837 -0.20 0.39 -23.61
CA TYR A 837 -1.37 1.04 -24.19
C TYR A 837 -2.54 1.15 -23.20
N MET A 838 -2.38 0.61 -21.98
CA MET A 838 -3.36 0.73 -20.90
C MET A 838 -3.09 1.99 -20.05
N PRO A 839 -4.14 2.63 -19.49
CA PRO A 839 -4.00 3.67 -18.47
C PRO A 839 -2.99 3.27 -17.37
N ARG A 840 -2.16 4.22 -16.95
CA ARG A 840 -1.07 3.98 -15.97
C ARG A 840 -1.57 3.32 -14.68
N HIS A 841 -2.76 3.71 -14.22
CA HIS A 841 -3.41 3.20 -13.02
C HIS A 841 -3.83 1.72 -13.18
N HIS A 842 -4.34 1.34 -14.35
CA HIS A 842 -4.67 -0.06 -14.67
C HIS A 842 -3.42 -0.95 -14.76
N ARG A 843 -2.32 -0.44 -15.33
CA ARG A 843 -1.02 -1.14 -15.26
C ARG A 843 -0.57 -1.39 -13.83
N ASN A 844 -0.74 -0.40 -12.95
CA ASN A 844 -0.41 -0.52 -11.53
C ASN A 844 -1.29 -1.56 -10.83
N PHE A 845 -2.59 -1.67 -11.17
CA PHE A 845 -3.45 -2.76 -10.71
C PHE A 845 -2.88 -4.14 -11.07
N LEU A 846 -2.54 -4.36 -12.34
CA LEU A 846 -2.01 -5.63 -12.83
C LEU A 846 -0.68 -6.00 -12.13
N ASN A 847 0.19 -5.01 -11.91
CA ASN A 847 1.44 -5.21 -11.18
C ASN A 847 1.22 -5.51 -9.68
N HIS A 848 0.23 -4.88 -9.05
CA HIS A 848 -0.17 -5.19 -7.68
C HIS A 848 -0.72 -6.62 -7.56
N LEU A 849 -1.61 -7.02 -8.48
CA LEU A 849 -2.20 -8.35 -8.54
C LEU A 849 -1.14 -9.45 -8.75
N ARG A 850 -0.12 -9.21 -9.60
CA ARG A 850 1.05 -10.11 -9.77
C ARG A 850 1.90 -10.22 -8.50
N SER A 851 1.98 -9.16 -7.71
CA SER A 851 2.82 -9.09 -6.50
C SER A 851 2.18 -9.76 -5.28
N ASN A 852 1.05 -10.47 -5.45
CA ASN A 852 0.38 -11.17 -4.37
C ASN A 852 1.30 -12.28 -3.78
N PRO A 853 1.61 -12.25 -2.47
CA PRO A 853 2.51 -13.24 -1.84
C PRO A 853 1.89 -14.65 -1.70
N ARG A 854 0.61 -14.84 -2.04
CA ARG A 854 -0.05 -16.14 -2.09
C ARG A 854 -0.88 -16.27 -3.39
N PRO A 855 -0.26 -16.64 -4.53
CA PRO A 855 -0.97 -16.88 -5.77
C PRO A 855 -2.06 -17.95 -5.63
N LEU A 856 -3.23 -17.73 -6.23
CA LEU A 856 -4.36 -18.68 -6.15
C LEU A 856 -3.96 -20.10 -6.57
N ARG A 857 -3.23 -20.23 -7.68
CA ARG A 857 -2.83 -21.53 -8.23
C ARG A 857 -2.01 -22.36 -7.23
N ASP A 858 -1.13 -21.70 -6.47
CA ASP A 858 -0.29 -22.36 -5.45
C ASP A 858 -1.13 -22.80 -4.24
N ILE A 859 -2.15 -22.02 -3.86
CA ILE A 859 -3.13 -22.40 -2.82
C ILE A 859 -3.91 -23.64 -3.25
N VAL A 860 -4.40 -23.69 -4.50
CA VAL A 860 -5.13 -24.85 -5.03
C VAL A 860 -4.26 -26.10 -4.97
N ILE A 861 -3.02 -26.04 -5.47
CA ILE A 861 -2.08 -27.17 -5.46
C ILE A 861 -1.74 -27.62 -4.03
N SER A 862 -1.43 -26.67 -3.13
CA SER A 862 -1.00 -26.99 -1.76
C SER A 862 -2.13 -27.48 -0.86
N SER A 863 -3.39 -27.15 -1.18
CA SER A 863 -4.57 -27.56 -0.38
C SER A 863 -4.84 -29.07 -0.41
N GLY A 864 -4.61 -29.73 -1.55
CA GLY A 864 -5.05 -31.10 -1.79
C GLY A 864 -6.57 -31.30 -1.82
N ASP A 865 -7.40 -30.25 -1.78
CA ASP A 865 -8.87 -30.36 -1.82
C ASP A 865 -9.36 -30.52 -3.26
N SER A 866 -10.02 -31.66 -3.55
CA SER A 866 -10.47 -31.99 -4.89
C SER A 866 -11.57 -31.06 -5.42
N LYS A 867 -12.39 -30.46 -4.56
CA LYS A 867 -13.47 -29.56 -4.98
C LYS A 867 -12.94 -28.18 -5.32
N LEU A 868 -11.95 -27.70 -4.55
CA LEU A 868 -11.23 -26.47 -4.87
C LEU A 868 -10.47 -26.62 -6.19
N LEU A 869 -9.81 -27.76 -6.41
CA LEU A 869 -9.19 -28.14 -7.67
C LEU A 869 -10.19 -28.16 -8.84
N ASP A 870 -11.31 -28.86 -8.70
CA ASP A 870 -12.36 -28.93 -9.73
C ASP A 870 -12.93 -27.54 -10.08
N ALA A 871 -13.09 -26.65 -9.08
CA ALA A 871 -13.60 -25.30 -9.28
C ALA A 871 -12.58 -24.37 -9.97
N TYR A 872 -11.29 -24.49 -9.63
CA TYR A 872 -10.21 -23.80 -10.32
C TYR A 872 -10.12 -24.25 -11.79
N ASN A 873 -10.09 -25.56 -12.04
CA ASN A 873 -10.03 -26.12 -13.39
C ASN A 873 -11.24 -25.71 -14.24
N GLN A 874 -12.44 -25.59 -13.65
CA GLN A 874 -13.62 -25.02 -14.31
C GLN A 874 -13.45 -23.53 -14.67
N SER A 875 -12.81 -22.72 -13.81
CA SER A 875 -12.52 -21.31 -14.10
C SER A 875 -11.55 -21.15 -15.27
N VAL A 876 -10.47 -21.95 -15.29
CA VAL A 876 -9.49 -21.99 -16.38
C VAL A 876 -10.12 -22.51 -17.68
N ALA A 877 -10.97 -23.54 -17.61
CA ALA A 877 -11.71 -24.04 -18.77
C ALA A 877 -12.67 -22.99 -19.35
N ALA A 878 -13.38 -22.23 -18.51
CA ALA A 878 -14.25 -21.14 -18.96
C ALA A 878 -13.44 -20.03 -19.68
N LEU A 879 -12.25 -19.68 -19.18
CA LEU A 879 -11.36 -18.72 -19.85
C LEU A 879 -10.85 -19.26 -21.20
N LYS A 880 -10.57 -20.56 -21.30
CA LYS A 880 -10.24 -21.22 -22.56
C LYS A 880 -11.41 -21.17 -23.55
N GLU A 881 -12.65 -21.41 -23.11
CA GLU A 881 -13.84 -21.30 -23.97
C GLU A 881 -14.10 -19.86 -24.44
N PHE A 882 -13.83 -18.86 -23.59
CA PHE A 882 -13.85 -17.45 -23.99
C PHE A 882 -12.83 -17.18 -25.10
N ARG A 883 -11.62 -17.73 -25.00
CA ARG A 883 -10.58 -17.64 -26.05
C ARG A 883 -10.96 -18.37 -27.35
N ASP A 884 -11.61 -19.53 -27.27
CA ASP A 884 -12.18 -20.19 -28.47
C ASP A 884 -13.23 -19.30 -29.16
N ALA A 885 -14.13 -18.67 -28.41
CA ALA A 885 -15.10 -17.73 -28.96
C ALA A 885 -14.42 -16.52 -29.62
N HIS A 886 -13.35 -15.98 -29.03
CA HIS A 886 -12.55 -14.92 -29.63
C HIS A 886 -11.87 -15.35 -30.94
N ILE A 887 -11.33 -16.56 -31.01
CA ILE A 887 -10.78 -17.14 -32.25
C ILE A 887 -11.88 -17.27 -33.33
N ILE A 888 -13.10 -17.67 -32.96
CA ILE A 888 -14.24 -17.74 -33.88
C ILE A 888 -14.57 -16.33 -34.42
N ILE A 889 -14.69 -15.32 -33.56
CA ILE A 889 -14.93 -13.93 -33.97
C ILE A 889 -13.82 -13.44 -34.91
N VAL A 890 -12.54 -13.58 -34.56
CA VAL A 890 -11.43 -13.18 -35.44
C VAL A 890 -11.44 -13.92 -36.78
N THR A 891 -11.79 -15.21 -36.79
CA THR A 891 -11.90 -15.98 -38.03
C THR A 891 -13.02 -15.43 -38.94
N LEU A 892 -14.15 -15.03 -38.35
CA LEU A 892 -15.29 -14.48 -39.08
C LEU A 892 -15.07 -13.03 -39.54
N TYR A 893 -14.50 -12.17 -38.70
CA TYR A 893 -14.39 -10.71 -38.92
C TYR A 893 -13.08 -10.27 -39.58
N ILE A 894 -12.04 -11.12 -39.63
CA ILE A 894 -10.74 -10.77 -40.20
C ILE A 894 -10.30 -11.81 -41.23
N VAL A 895 -10.19 -13.09 -40.86
CA VAL A 895 -9.61 -14.11 -41.75
C VAL A 895 -10.50 -14.41 -42.96
N GLY A 896 -11.81 -14.55 -42.74
CA GLY A 896 -12.79 -14.80 -43.79
C GLY A 896 -12.86 -13.67 -44.84
N PRO A 897 -13.14 -12.41 -44.43
CA PRO A 897 -13.15 -11.25 -45.32
C PRO A 897 -11.83 -11.05 -46.05
N ALA A 898 -10.67 -11.15 -45.36
CA ALA A 898 -9.37 -11.02 -45.99
C ALA A 898 -9.14 -12.06 -47.10
N ARG A 899 -9.57 -13.32 -46.89
CA ARG A 899 -9.49 -14.38 -47.91
C ARG A 899 -10.40 -14.07 -49.11
N ARG A 900 -11.61 -13.53 -48.89
CA ARG A 900 -12.52 -13.11 -49.97
C ARG A 900 -11.98 -11.93 -50.75
N ALA A 901 -11.48 -10.90 -50.07
CA ALA A 901 -10.84 -9.73 -50.67
C ALA A 901 -9.60 -10.11 -51.51
N LYS A 902 -8.83 -11.13 -51.09
CA LYS A 902 -7.73 -11.68 -51.88
C LYS A 902 -8.21 -12.43 -53.12
N VAL A 903 -9.22 -13.30 -53.01
CA VAL A 903 -9.81 -13.99 -54.17
C VAL A 903 -10.44 -13.02 -55.18
N ALA A 904 -10.93 -11.86 -54.73
CA ALA A 904 -11.41 -10.79 -55.61
C ALA A 904 -10.30 -9.97 -56.30
N LYS A 905 -9.05 -10.05 -55.82
CA LYS A 905 -7.88 -9.37 -56.41
C LYS A 905 -7.00 -10.31 -57.27
N ASP A 906 -6.88 -11.58 -56.88
CA ASP A 906 -6.00 -12.56 -57.51
C ASP A 906 -6.61 -13.19 -58.80
N GLN A 907 -6.92 -12.38 -59.81
CA GLN A 907 -7.01 -12.87 -61.21
C GLN A 907 -5.62 -13.03 -61.87
N GLU A 908 -4.56 -12.54 -61.23
CA GLU A 908 -3.16 -12.82 -61.56
C GLU A 908 -2.44 -13.31 -60.28
N GLY A 909 -1.53 -14.28 -60.39
CA GLY A 909 -1.31 -15.27 -59.30
C GLY A 909 -0.09 -15.14 -58.36
N SER A 910 -0.17 -15.88 -57.26
CA SER A 910 0.83 -16.10 -56.17
C SER A 910 0.97 -14.95 -55.14
N ARG A 911 1.28 -15.15 -53.84
CA ARG A 911 1.76 -16.31 -53.04
C ARG A 911 0.94 -16.53 -51.74
N ASP A 912 1.43 -17.37 -50.83
CA ASP A 912 0.85 -17.96 -49.58
C ASP A 912 -0.19 -17.18 -48.73
N PRO A 913 -1.02 -17.88 -47.89
CA PRO A 913 -1.98 -17.26 -46.98
C PRO A 913 -1.49 -16.95 -45.55
N GLU A 914 -0.26 -17.33 -45.14
CA GLU A 914 0.11 -17.44 -43.71
C GLU A 914 0.36 -16.13 -42.93
N SER A 915 0.31 -14.93 -43.53
CA SER A 915 0.79 -13.68 -42.91
C SER A 915 -0.25 -12.59 -42.57
N LEU A 916 -1.51 -12.95 -42.31
CA LEU A 916 -2.53 -11.97 -41.91
C LEU A 916 -2.29 -11.40 -40.49
N LYS A 917 -2.11 -10.08 -40.41
CA LYS A 917 -1.86 -9.35 -39.16
C LYS A 917 -3.14 -8.71 -38.55
N GLY A 918 -3.19 -8.64 -37.22
CA GLY A 918 -4.17 -7.85 -36.47
C GLY A 918 -3.84 -6.35 -36.47
N THR A 919 -4.74 -5.51 -35.94
CA THR A 919 -4.52 -4.06 -35.73
C THR A 919 -3.37 -3.76 -34.75
N GLY A 920 -3.12 -4.68 -33.81
CA GLY A 920 -1.92 -4.68 -32.97
C GLY A 920 -0.67 -5.35 -33.60
N GLY A 921 -0.63 -5.51 -34.93
CA GLY A 921 0.57 -5.96 -35.65
C GLY A 921 0.97 -7.44 -35.53
N THR A 922 0.24 -8.29 -34.81
CA THR A 922 0.53 -9.74 -34.63
C THR A 922 -0.11 -10.64 -35.69
N ASN A 923 0.49 -11.80 -35.97
CA ASN A 923 -0.17 -12.87 -36.76
C ASN A 923 -1.34 -13.44 -35.94
N LEU A 924 -2.54 -12.95 -36.22
CA LEU A 924 -3.61 -12.91 -35.21
C LEU A 924 -4.20 -14.30 -34.91
N ALA A 925 -4.43 -15.11 -35.95
CA ALA A 925 -4.96 -16.47 -35.80
C ALA A 925 -3.97 -17.39 -35.07
N ARG A 926 -2.66 -17.20 -35.33
CA ARG A 926 -1.59 -17.96 -34.67
C ARG A 926 -1.42 -17.55 -33.22
N PHE A 927 -1.34 -16.24 -32.96
CA PHE A 927 -1.23 -15.67 -31.62
C PHE A 927 -2.39 -16.11 -30.71
N LEU A 928 -3.64 -16.00 -31.16
CA LEU A 928 -4.78 -16.39 -30.35
C LEU A 928 -4.84 -17.90 -30.07
N LYS A 929 -4.40 -18.73 -31.04
CA LYS A 929 -4.25 -20.17 -30.84
C LYS A 929 -3.17 -20.47 -29.80
N ASP A 930 -1.99 -19.88 -29.95
CA ASP A 930 -0.85 -20.03 -29.03
C ASP A 930 -1.27 -19.64 -27.58
N VAL A 931 -1.96 -18.50 -27.41
CA VAL A 931 -2.49 -18.00 -26.12
C VAL A 931 -3.58 -18.90 -25.53
N ARG A 932 -4.44 -19.50 -26.36
CA ARG A 932 -5.46 -20.47 -25.92
C ARG A 932 -4.84 -21.79 -25.50
N ASP A 933 -3.90 -22.31 -26.29
CA ASP A 933 -3.27 -23.59 -26.01
C ASP A 933 -2.50 -23.49 -24.68
N GLY A 934 -1.80 -22.38 -24.43
CA GLY A 934 -1.20 -22.06 -23.13
C GLY A 934 -2.20 -21.84 -21.97
N THR A 935 -3.51 -21.63 -22.22
CA THR A 935 -4.51 -21.68 -21.14
C THR A 935 -4.68 -23.09 -20.59
N MET A 936 -4.58 -24.12 -21.45
CA MET A 936 -4.76 -25.50 -21.03
C MET A 936 -3.59 -26.01 -20.19
N ASP A 937 -2.38 -25.52 -20.45
CA ASP A 937 -1.16 -25.87 -19.69
C ASP A 937 -1.21 -25.37 -18.23
N ALA A 938 -2.13 -24.44 -17.89
CA ALA A 938 -2.34 -23.93 -16.54
C ALA A 938 -3.28 -24.80 -15.67
N LEU A 939 -3.99 -25.77 -16.28
CA LEU A 939 -4.79 -26.77 -15.56
C LEU A 939 -3.89 -27.59 -14.61
N ILE A 940 -4.51 -28.12 -13.55
CA ILE A 940 -3.84 -28.94 -12.52
C ILE A 940 -4.42 -30.36 -12.54
#